data_AF-A0A453RHC2-F1
#
_entry.id   AF-A0A453RHC2-F1
#
_cell.length_a   1.000
_cell.length_b   1.000
_cell.length_c   1.000
_cell.angle_alpha   90.00
_cell.angle_beta   90.00
_cell.angle_gamma   90.00
#
_symmetry.space_group_name_H-M   'P 1'
#
loop_
_entity.id
_entity.type
_entity.pdbx_description
1 polymer ?
#
loop_
_entity_poly.entity_id
_entity_poly.type
_entity_poly.pdbx_seq_one_letter_code
_entity_poly.pdbx_strand_id
1 'polypeptide(L)'
;MHRFNIAADLVDQARDAGLLGIVGLFVWIRFMSTRQLIWNKNYNVKPREISQAQDRFTDDLENMYKSYPQYREILRMLLSAVGRGGEGDVGQRIRDEILVIQRNNDCKGGIMEEWHQKLHNNTSPDDVVICQAIIDYIKSDFDINVYWDTLNKNGITKERLLSYDRAIHSEPKFRSDQKEGLLRDLGNYMRSLKMLGGSQGHAALAVHSGADLESAIATCMGYKSEGEGFMVGVQINPVNGLSSGFPDLLQFVLDHVEDKSAEPLLEGLLEARVELRPLLTGSSERLKDLIFLDIALDSTFRTAVERSYEELNDAAPEKIMYFISLVLENLALSTDDNEDILYCLKGWNRAMDMVKQKDDQWALYAKAFLDRTRLALASKGEQYYNMMQPSAEYLGSLLNVEEWAVDIFTEEVIRGGSAATLSALLNRFDPVLRNVAHLGSWQVISPVEVTGYIVVVDKLLSVQNKTYDKPTVLVAKSVKGEEEIPDGVVGVITPDMPDVLSHVSVRARNCKVLFATCFDPNTLSEFQGHEGKVFSFKTTSADVTYREVSDSELMQSSSSDAQGGEAIPSLSLVKKKFLGKYAISAEEFSDEMVGAKSRNIAYLKGKVPSWVGIPTSVAIPFGTFEKILSDETNKEVAQNIQMLKGRLAQEDFSALGEIRKTVLNLTAPTQPVKELKEKMLSSGMPWPGDESDHRWEQAWMAIKKVWASKWNERAYFSTRKVKLDHEYLSMAVLVQEIVNADYAFVIHTTNPSSGDSSEIYAEVVKGLGETLVGAYPGRAMSFVCKKDDLDSPKVLGYPSKPIGLFIKRSIIFRSDSNGEDLEGYAGAGLYDSI
;
A
#
# COMPACT_ATOMS: atom_id res chain seq x y z
N MET A 1 -37.16 1.71 -3.50
CA MET A 1 -37.64 2.50 -2.34
C MET A 1 -37.29 1.85 -1.01
N HIS A 2 -37.70 0.60 -0.72
CA HIS A 2 -37.41 -0.06 0.57
C HIS A 2 -35.93 -0.05 0.98
N ARG A 3 -35.00 -0.23 0.04
CA ARG A 3 -33.56 -0.21 0.35
C ARG A 3 -33.05 1.08 1.00
N PHE A 4 -33.47 2.24 0.49
CA PHE A 4 -33.00 3.53 1.00
C PHE A 4 -33.72 3.91 2.29
N ASN A 5 -34.98 3.49 2.45
CA ASN A 5 -35.67 3.61 3.73
C ASN A 5 -35.02 2.73 4.81
N ILE A 6 -34.70 1.48 4.50
CA ILE A 6 -33.97 0.59 5.41
C ILE A 6 -32.59 1.19 5.73
N ALA A 7 -31.88 1.72 4.73
CA ALA A 7 -30.60 2.38 4.95
C ALA A 7 -30.73 3.58 5.89
N ALA A 8 -31.70 4.46 5.66
CA ALA A 8 -32.01 5.60 6.53
C ALA A 8 -32.33 5.15 7.97
N ASP A 9 -33.16 4.11 8.13
CA ASP A 9 -33.52 3.57 9.44
C ASP A 9 -32.33 2.91 10.18
N LEU A 10 -31.27 2.53 9.45
CA LEU A 10 -30.04 1.95 10.00
C LEU A 10 -28.94 2.97 10.29
N VAL A 11 -29.06 4.22 9.84
CA VAL A 11 -27.98 5.24 9.97
C VAL A 11 -27.58 5.46 11.42
N ASP A 12 -28.55 5.66 12.31
CA ASP A 12 -28.27 5.88 13.74
C ASP A 12 -27.57 4.68 14.38
N GLN A 13 -27.98 3.46 14.03
CA GLN A 13 -27.35 2.24 14.54
C GLN A 13 -25.93 2.08 14.00
N ALA A 14 -25.72 2.37 12.71
CA ALA A 14 -24.40 2.34 12.08
C ALA A 14 -23.45 3.34 12.73
N ARG A 15 -23.93 4.56 13.03
CA ARG A 15 -23.19 5.58 13.76
C ARG A 15 -22.81 5.10 15.17
N ASP A 16 -23.76 4.55 15.91
CA ASP A 16 -23.55 4.12 17.30
C ASP A 16 -22.59 2.91 17.39
N ALA A 17 -22.50 2.11 16.33
CA ALA A 17 -21.51 1.04 16.17
C ALA A 17 -20.12 1.53 15.71
N GLY A 18 -19.93 2.84 15.50
CA GLY A 18 -18.66 3.45 15.09
C GLY A 18 -18.26 3.12 13.65
N LEU A 19 -16.95 3.19 13.35
CA LEU A 19 -16.42 3.01 11.99
C LEU A 19 -16.91 1.72 11.32
N LEU A 20 -16.93 0.61 12.06
CA LEU A 20 -17.36 -0.69 11.53
C LEU A 20 -18.83 -0.68 11.05
N GLY A 21 -19.72 0.00 11.77
CA GLY A 21 -21.12 0.13 11.38
C GLY A 21 -21.29 0.94 10.09
N ILE A 22 -20.56 2.05 9.98
CA ILE A 22 -20.58 2.92 8.79
C ILE A 22 -20.01 2.19 7.57
N VAL A 23 -18.93 1.43 7.76
CA VAL A 23 -18.34 0.60 6.71
C VAL A 23 -19.29 -0.52 6.29
N GLY A 24 -19.96 -1.17 7.24
CA GLY A 24 -20.99 -2.17 6.91
C GLY A 24 -22.13 -1.57 6.07
N LEU A 25 -22.57 -0.36 6.40
CA LEU A 25 -23.56 0.38 5.61
C LEU A 25 -23.04 0.71 4.21
N PHE A 26 -21.80 1.19 4.09
CA PHE A 26 -21.13 1.44 2.81
C PHE A 26 -21.06 0.17 1.94
N VAL A 27 -20.58 -0.94 2.49
CA VAL A 27 -20.47 -2.23 1.79
C VAL A 27 -21.83 -2.68 1.26
N TRP A 28 -22.87 -2.63 2.10
CA TRP A 28 -24.21 -3.02 1.69
C TRP A 28 -24.75 -2.14 0.56
N ILE A 29 -24.62 -0.81 0.68
CA ILE A 29 -25.01 0.14 -0.36
C ILE A 29 -24.20 -0.07 -1.65
N ARG A 30 -22.91 -0.42 -1.54
CA ARG A 30 -22.04 -0.66 -2.69
C ARG A 30 -22.40 -1.96 -3.43
N PHE A 31 -22.70 -3.04 -2.73
CA PHE A 31 -23.27 -4.25 -3.35
C PHE A 31 -24.58 -3.96 -4.07
N MET A 32 -25.40 -3.06 -3.50
CA MET A 32 -26.58 -2.58 -4.21
C MET A 32 -26.20 -1.78 -5.46
N SER A 33 -25.34 -0.76 -5.38
CA SER A 33 -25.01 0.09 -6.53
C SER A 33 -24.33 -0.66 -7.68
N THR A 34 -23.59 -1.73 -7.37
CA THR A 34 -22.96 -2.66 -8.33
C THR A 34 -23.87 -3.77 -8.83
N ARG A 35 -25.16 -3.75 -8.47
CA ARG A 35 -26.19 -4.74 -8.88
C ARG A 35 -25.91 -6.18 -8.42
N GLN A 36 -25.11 -6.36 -7.38
CA GLN A 36 -24.90 -7.67 -6.75
C GLN A 36 -26.14 -8.11 -5.94
N LEU A 37 -27.03 -7.17 -5.62
CA LEU A 37 -28.28 -7.41 -4.91
C LEU A 37 -29.48 -7.13 -5.81
N ILE A 38 -30.55 -7.92 -5.63
CA ILE A 38 -31.80 -7.77 -6.40
C ILE A 38 -32.44 -6.42 -6.05
N TRP A 39 -32.61 -5.55 -7.05
CA TRP A 39 -33.13 -4.19 -6.86
C TRP A 39 -34.64 -4.11 -6.64
N ASN A 40 -35.42 -4.90 -7.40
CA ASN A 40 -36.88 -4.93 -7.34
C ASN A 40 -37.36 -6.33 -7.75
N LYS A 41 -38.56 -6.74 -7.28
CA LYS A 41 -39.29 -7.92 -7.76
C LYS A 41 -40.69 -7.49 -8.19
N ASN A 42 -40.90 -7.24 -9.49
CA ASN A 42 -42.22 -6.95 -10.08
C ASN A 42 -43.07 -5.93 -9.29
N TYR A 43 -42.47 -4.81 -8.87
CA TYR A 43 -43.13 -3.79 -8.07
C TYR A 43 -43.08 -2.42 -8.75
N ASN A 44 -44.23 -1.75 -8.85
CA ASN A 44 -44.39 -0.47 -9.53
C ASN A 44 -44.14 0.68 -8.53
N VAL A 45 -42.88 1.07 -8.34
CA VAL A 45 -42.52 2.21 -7.47
C VAL A 45 -42.45 3.48 -8.30
N LYS A 46 -43.07 4.56 -7.84
CA LYS A 46 -42.96 5.86 -8.54
C LYS A 46 -41.53 6.41 -8.38
N PRO A 47 -40.89 6.93 -9.44
CA PRO A 47 -39.55 7.53 -9.34
C PRO A 47 -39.42 8.58 -8.23
N ARG A 48 -40.47 9.39 -8.02
CA ARG A 48 -40.54 10.38 -6.93
C ARG A 48 -40.39 9.77 -5.52
N GLU A 49 -40.93 8.58 -5.29
CA GLU A 49 -40.83 7.89 -3.99
C GLU A 49 -39.42 7.33 -3.76
N ILE A 50 -38.71 6.94 -4.84
CA ILE A 50 -37.30 6.53 -4.76
C ILE A 50 -36.43 7.75 -4.45
N SER A 51 -36.65 8.85 -5.17
CA SER A 51 -35.91 10.10 -4.98
C SER A 51 -36.08 10.66 -3.56
N GLN A 52 -37.30 10.60 -3.01
CA GLN A 52 -37.57 11.03 -1.63
C GLN A 52 -36.91 10.11 -0.58
N ALA A 53 -36.88 8.80 -0.81
CA ALA A 53 -36.20 7.87 0.08
C ALA A 53 -34.67 8.04 0.04
N GLN A 54 -34.11 8.34 -1.14
CA GLN A 54 -32.69 8.72 -1.28
C GLN A 54 -32.41 10.03 -0.54
N ASP A 55 -33.27 11.04 -0.72
CA ASP A 55 -33.11 12.36 -0.11
C ASP A 55 -33.00 12.24 1.42
N ARG A 56 -33.97 11.55 2.05
CA ARG A 56 -33.95 11.25 3.48
C ARG A 56 -32.64 10.58 3.90
N PHE A 57 -32.23 9.53 3.19
CA PHE A 57 -31.01 8.81 3.53
C PHE A 57 -29.76 9.72 3.40
N THR A 58 -29.67 10.52 2.34
CA THR A 58 -28.55 11.44 2.14
C THR A 58 -28.53 12.61 3.13
N ASP A 59 -29.69 13.06 3.63
CA ASP A 59 -29.77 14.06 4.71
C ASP A 59 -29.20 13.50 6.01
N ASP A 60 -29.51 12.24 6.33
CA ASP A 60 -28.96 11.57 7.51
C ASP A 60 -27.42 11.44 7.39
N LEU A 61 -26.91 11.14 6.19
CA LEU A 61 -25.47 11.09 5.91
C LEU A 61 -24.79 12.47 5.94
N GLU A 62 -25.44 13.52 5.45
CA GLU A 62 -24.97 14.92 5.55
C GLU A 62 -24.82 15.33 7.02
N ASN A 63 -25.81 15.01 7.85
CA ASN A 63 -25.76 15.27 9.28
C ASN A 63 -24.58 14.55 9.95
N MET A 64 -24.36 13.28 9.61
CA MET A 64 -23.17 12.55 10.08
C MET A 64 -21.86 13.18 9.59
N TYR A 65 -21.79 13.59 8.33
CA TYR A 65 -20.59 14.20 7.74
C TYR A 65 -20.21 15.50 8.45
N LYS A 66 -21.22 16.26 8.90
CA LYS A 66 -21.05 17.48 9.70
C LYS A 66 -20.60 17.17 11.13
N SER A 67 -21.21 16.18 11.78
CA SER A 67 -20.97 15.87 13.20
C SER A 67 -19.72 15.03 13.48
N TYR A 68 -19.25 14.24 12.51
CA TYR A 68 -18.16 13.28 12.71
C TYR A 68 -17.07 13.43 11.63
N PRO A 69 -16.16 14.41 11.77
CA PRO A 69 -15.10 14.67 10.79
C PRO A 69 -14.22 13.45 10.46
N GLN A 70 -14.02 12.54 11.42
CA GLN A 70 -13.22 11.33 11.26
C GLN A 70 -13.84 10.27 10.33
N TYR A 71 -15.09 10.45 9.89
CA TYR A 71 -15.78 9.53 8.99
C TYR A 71 -16.04 10.13 7.60
N ARG A 72 -15.53 11.34 7.32
CA ARG A 72 -15.84 12.09 6.09
C ARG A 72 -15.42 11.35 4.84
N GLU A 73 -14.24 10.73 4.83
CA GLU A 73 -13.77 9.91 3.71
C GLU A 73 -14.77 8.80 3.36
N ILE A 74 -15.19 8.00 4.35
CA ILE A 74 -16.14 6.89 4.13
C ILE A 74 -17.54 7.38 3.78
N LEU A 75 -18.00 8.46 4.42
CA LEU A 75 -19.30 9.05 4.13
C LEU A 75 -19.36 9.61 2.70
N ARG A 76 -18.27 10.20 2.22
CA ARG A 76 -18.12 10.64 0.84
C ARG A 76 -18.19 9.46 -0.13
N MET A 77 -17.50 8.36 0.17
CA MET A 77 -17.59 7.12 -0.63
C MET A 77 -19.00 6.53 -0.63
N LEU A 78 -19.68 6.57 0.51
CA LEU A 78 -21.06 6.11 0.63
C LEU A 78 -22.04 6.99 -0.17
N LEU A 79 -21.92 8.32 -0.09
CA LEU A 79 -22.72 9.26 -0.89
C LEU A 79 -22.51 9.05 -2.40
N SER A 80 -21.27 8.74 -2.82
CA SER A 80 -20.97 8.45 -4.23
C SER A 80 -21.71 7.23 -4.78
N ALA A 81 -22.11 6.28 -3.92
CA ALA A 81 -22.80 5.05 -4.29
C ALA A 81 -24.34 5.14 -4.28
N VAL A 82 -24.92 6.24 -3.78
CA VAL A 82 -26.38 6.37 -3.58
C VAL A 82 -27.03 7.34 -4.56
N GLY A 83 -26.34 8.43 -4.91
CA GLY A 83 -26.93 9.58 -5.61
C GLY A 83 -27.63 10.55 -4.66
N ARG A 84 -27.76 11.80 -5.10
CA ARG A 84 -28.22 12.94 -4.29
C ARG A 84 -29.64 12.79 -3.74
N GLY A 85 -30.57 12.20 -4.49
CA GLY A 85 -32.00 12.30 -4.18
C GLY A 85 -32.53 13.73 -4.27
N GLY A 86 -33.79 13.94 -3.88
CA GLY A 86 -34.39 15.27 -3.80
C GLY A 86 -35.90 15.33 -4.04
N GLU A 87 -36.51 16.43 -3.59
CA GLU A 87 -37.85 16.86 -3.98
C GLU A 87 -37.84 17.40 -5.42
N GLY A 88 -37.85 16.50 -6.39
CA GLY A 88 -37.91 16.84 -7.81
C GLY A 88 -38.69 15.80 -8.58
N ASP A 89 -39.61 16.26 -9.42
CA ASP A 89 -40.40 15.42 -10.32
C ASP A 89 -39.54 14.92 -11.50
N VAL A 90 -38.21 14.83 -11.39
CA VAL A 90 -37.30 14.69 -12.55
C VAL A 90 -37.48 13.34 -13.27
N GLY A 91 -37.51 12.23 -12.52
CA GLY A 91 -37.83 10.92 -13.11
C GLY A 91 -39.27 10.85 -13.63
N GLN A 92 -40.19 11.60 -13.01
CA GLN A 92 -41.57 11.74 -13.48
C GLN A 92 -41.65 12.65 -14.72
N ARG A 93 -40.77 13.64 -14.86
CA ARG A 93 -40.64 14.58 -15.97
C ARG A 93 -40.09 13.87 -17.19
N ILE A 94 -39.10 12.99 -17.03
CA ILE A 94 -38.65 12.09 -18.11
C ILE A 94 -39.83 11.25 -18.63
N ARG A 95 -40.65 10.74 -17.71
CA ARG A 95 -41.83 9.95 -18.04
C ARG A 95 -42.96 10.80 -18.66
N ASP A 96 -43.08 12.06 -18.26
CA ASP A 96 -44.09 12.98 -18.78
C ASP A 96 -43.67 13.57 -20.13
N GLU A 97 -42.39 13.85 -20.35
CA GLU A 97 -41.82 14.35 -21.60
C GLU A 97 -42.01 13.33 -22.73
N ILE A 98 -41.81 12.02 -22.49
CA ILE A 98 -42.09 11.01 -23.52
C ILE A 98 -43.57 10.94 -23.90
N LEU A 99 -44.49 11.22 -22.96
CA LEU A 99 -45.92 11.36 -23.26
C LEU A 99 -46.22 12.60 -24.10
N VAL A 100 -45.51 13.71 -23.85
CA VAL A 100 -45.60 14.92 -24.66
C VAL A 100 -45.10 14.64 -26.09
N ILE A 101 -43.98 13.92 -26.24
CA ILE A 101 -43.45 13.51 -27.56
C ILE A 101 -44.46 12.66 -28.31
N GLN A 102 -45.03 11.63 -27.65
CA GLN A 102 -46.05 10.76 -28.24
C GLN A 102 -47.27 11.53 -28.73
N ARG A 103 -47.72 12.52 -27.94
CA ARG A 103 -48.87 13.36 -28.27
C ARG A 103 -48.56 14.32 -29.42
N ASN A 104 -47.43 15.02 -29.37
CA ASN A 104 -47.04 16.04 -30.36
C ASN A 104 -46.77 15.42 -31.73
N ASN A 105 -46.31 14.17 -31.77
CA ASN A 105 -45.91 13.49 -33.00
C ASN A 105 -46.90 12.40 -33.44
N ASP A 106 -48.02 12.20 -32.73
CA ASP A 106 -49.02 11.16 -33.04
C ASP A 106 -48.39 9.75 -33.17
N CYS A 107 -47.44 9.42 -32.28
CA CYS A 107 -46.67 8.17 -32.30
C CYS A 107 -46.94 7.27 -31.10
N LYS A 108 -48.12 7.37 -30.50
CA LYS A 108 -48.55 6.51 -29.40
C LYS A 108 -48.72 5.05 -29.86
N GLY A 109 -48.18 4.10 -29.08
CA GLY A 109 -48.21 2.67 -29.38
C GLY A 109 -46.85 2.10 -29.78
N GLY A 110 -46.79 0.78 -30.02
CA GLY A 110 -45.57 0.07 -30.38
C GLY A 110 -44.41 0.36 -29.42
N ILE A 111 -43.21 0.60 -29.99
CA ILE A 111 -41.99 0.84 -29.21
C ILE A 111 -42.10 2.05 -28.28
N MET A 112 -42.79 3.12 -28.68
CA MET A 112 -42.86 4.35 -27.88
C MET A 112 -43.68 4.13 -26.61
N GLU A 113 -44.78 3.38 -26.71
CA GLU A 113 -45.60 3.04 -25.53
C GLU A 113 -44.85 2.03 -24.65
N GLU A 114 -44.27 0.98 -25.24
CA GLU A 114 -43.50 -0.01 -24.47
C GLU A 114 -42.30 0.61 -23.74
N TRP A 115 -41.59 1.54 -24.40
CA TRP A 115 -40.50 2.29 -23.78
C TRP A 115 -40.99 3.22 -22.67
N HIS A 116 -42.10 3.94 -22.89
CA HIS A 116 -42.74 4.71 -21.82
C HIS A 116 -43.13 3.81 -20.64
N GLN A 117 -43.71 2.62 -20.89
CA GLN A 117 -44.03 1.66 -19.84
C GLN A 117 -42.76 1.21 -19.10
N LYS A 118 -41.66 0.92 -19.80
CA LYS A 118 -40.37 0.57 -19.18
C LYS A 118 -39.88 1.68 -18.23
N LEU A 119 -40.03 2.94 -18.61
CA LEU A 119 -39.65 4.10 -17.79
C LEU A 119 -40.48 4.25 -16.49
N HIS A 120 -41.59 3.52 -16.32
CA HIS A 120 -42.33 3.52 -15.04
C HIS A 120 -41.54 2.91 -13.89
N ASN A 121 -40.67 1.93 -14.16
CA ASN A 121 -39.95 1.21 -13.10
C ASN A 121 -38.61 1.90 -12.78
N ASN A 122 -37.84 2.28 -13.80
CA ASN A 122 -36.64 3.11 -13.65
C ASN A 122 -36.10 3.59 -15.01
N THR A 123 -35.55 4.81 -15.04
CA THR A 123 -34.64 5.24 -16.11
C THR A 123 -33.29 4.52 -15.93
N SER A 124 -32.67 4.08 -17.02
CA SER A 124 -31.39 3.36 -17.06
C SER A 124 -30.49 3.89 -18.19
N PRO A 125 -29.18 3.55 -18.23
CA PRO A 125 -28.31 3.95 -19.35
C PRO A 125 -28.86 3.47 -20.69
N ASP A 126 -29.47 2.29 -20.68
CA ASP A 126 -30.12 1.69 -21.82
C ASP A 126 -31.14 2.64 -22.48
N ASP A 127 -31.78 3.57 -21.75
CA ASP A 127 -32.74 4.54 -22.32
C ASP A 127 -32.08 5.62 -23.19
N VAL A 128 -30.85 6.04 -22.87
CA VAL A 128 -30.08 6.97 -23.70
C VAL A 128 -29.77 6.30 -25.03
N VAL A 129 -29.36 5.03 -24.99
CA VAL A 129 -29.05 4.24 -26.19
C VAL A 129 -30.33 3.94 -26.99
N ILE A 130 -31.43 3.59 -26.33
CA ILE A 130 -32.73 3.38 -27.00
C ILE A 130 -33.18 4.66 -27.71
N CYS A 131 -33.08 5.82 -27.06
CA CYS A 131 -33.37 7.11 -27.67
C CYS A 131 -32.45 7.37 -28.89
N GLN A 132 -31.15 7.07 -28.76
CA GLN A 132 -30.17 7.30 -29.82
C GLN A 132 -30.43 6.40 -31.02
N ALA A 133 -30.72 5.13 -30.78
CA ALA A 133 -31.08 4.17 -31.82
C ALA A 133 -32.35 4.59 -32.58
N ILE A 134 -33.35 5.13 -31.87
CA ILE A 134 -34.56 5.70 -32.51
C ILE A 134 -34.20 6.93 -33.35
N ILE A 135 -33.35 7.83 -32.87
CA ILE A 135 -32.90 9.01 -33.63
C ILE A 135 -32.12 8.58 -34.89
N ASP A 136 -31.20 7.61 -34.78
CA ASP A 136 -30.38 7.13 -35.89
C ASP A 136 -31.24 6.40 -36.93
N TYR A 137 -32.23 5.61 -36.48
CA TYR A 137 -33.27 5.02 -37.33
C TYR A 137 -34.02 6.09 -38.14
N ILE A 138 -34.45 7.18 -37.49
CA ILE A 138 -35.17 8.26 -38.17
C ILE A 138 -34.24 9.01 -39.15
N LYS A 139 -32.97 9.25 -38.78
CA LYS A 139 -31.98 9.93 -39.63
C LYS A 139 -31.60 9.12 -40.87
N SER A 140 -31.60 7.79 -40.77
CA SER A 140 -31.27 6.86 -41.86
C SER A 140 -32.46 6.55 -42.78
N ASP A 141 -33.48 7.40 -42.80
CA ASP A 141 -34.72 7.18 -43.57
C ASP A 141 -35.43 5.85 -43.19
N PHE A 142 -35.48 5.56 -41.89
CA PHE A 142 -36.17 4.42 -41.30
C PHE A 142 -35.54 3.05 -41.61
N ASP A 143 -34.21 2.99 -41.72
CA ASP A 143 -33.48 1.72 -41.87
C ASP A 143 -33.39 0.96 -40.54
N ILE A 144 -34.10 -0.16 -40.46
CA ILE A 144 -34.12 -1.01 -39.26
C ILE A 144 -32.75 -1.63 -38.94
N ASN A 145 -31.86 -1.78 -39.91
CA ASN A 145 -30.52 -2.31 -39.64
C ASN A 145 -29.70 -1.30 -38.83
N VAL A 146 -29.84 0.01 -39.10
CA VAL A 146 -29.17 1.07 -38.34
C VAL A 146 -29.64 1.09 -36.89
N TYR A 147 -30.94 0.88 -36.65
CA TYR A 147 -31.49 0.75 -35.30
C TYR A 147 -30.81 -0.38 -34.52
N TRP A 148 -30.77 -1.59 -35.09
CA TRP A 148 -30.16 -2.75 -34.44
C TRP A 148 -28.65 -2.64 -34.32
N ASP A 149 -27.96 -2.05 -35.28
CA ASP A 149 -26.52 -1.78 -35.22
C ASP A 149 -26.18 -0.82 -34.08
N THR A 150 -26.94 0.27 -33.92
CA THR A 150 -26.73 1.21 -32.81
C THR A 150 -26.96 0.54 -31.46
N LEU A 151 -28.00 -0.29 -31.30
CA LEU A 151 -28.24 -1.03 -30.06
C LEU A 151 -27.12 -2.05 -29.76
N ASN A 152 -26.76 -2.88 -30.73
CA ASN A 152 -25.78 -3.96 -30.55
C ASN A 152 -24.37 -3.41 -30.25
N LYS A 153 -23.96 -2.32 -30.91
CA LYS A 153 -22.68 -1.63 -30.62
C LYS A 153 -22.59 -1.13 -29.17
N ASN A 154 -23.74 -0.90 -28.53
CA ASN A 154 -23.84 -0.45 -27.15
C ASN A 154 -24.27 -1.57 -26.18
N GLY A 155 -24.18 -2.84 -26.60
CA GLY A 155 -24.43 -4.01 -25.74
C GLY A 155 -25.90 -4.28 -25.42
N ILE A 156 -26.85 -3.66 -26.14
CA ILE A 156 -28.28 -3.91 -25.96
C ILE A 156 -28.76 -4.89 -27.03
N THR A 157 -28.93 -6.16 -26.64
CA THR A 157 -29.47 -7.18 -27.53
C THR A 157 -30.99 -7.25 -27.47
N LYS A 158 -31.60 -8.02 -28.37
CA LYS A 158 -33.04 -8.30 -28.35
C LYS A 158 -33.46 -9.00 -27.04
N GLU A 159 -32.66 -9.94 -26.56
CA GLU A 159 -32.87 -10.63 -25.29
C GLU A 159 -32.83 -9.64 -24.12
N ARG A 160 -31.94 -8.64 -24.19
CA ARG A 160 -31.86 -7.58 -23.18
C ARG A 160 -33.14 -6.73 -23.15
N LEU A 161 -33.64 -6.30 -24.31
CA LEU A 161 -34.92 -5.55 -24.40
C LEU A 161 -36.11 -6.35 -23.82
N LEU A 162 -36.10 -7.66 -24.01
CA LEU A 162 -37.12 -8.58 -23.49
C LEU A 162 -36.94 -8.92 -22.01
N SER A 163 -35.76 -8.69 -21.44
CA SER A 163 -35.45 -9.00 -20.04
C SER A 163 -35.92 -7.95 -19.05
N TYR A 164 -36.33 -6.76 -19.51
CA TYR A 164 -36.86 -5.72 -18.64
C TYR A 164 -38.18 -6.17 -18.00
N ASP A 165 -38.43 -5.73 -16.76
CA ASP A 165 -39.70 -5.97 -16.05
C ASP A 165 -40.93 -5.61 -16.91
N ARG A 166 -40.79 -4.58 -17.75
CA ARG A 166 -41.73 -4.20 -18.80
C ARG A 166 -40.98 -4.24 -20.12
N ALA A 167 -41.02 -5.40 -20.75
CA ALA A 167 -40.28 -5.72 -21.96
C ALA A 167 -40.67 -4.80 -23.14
N ILE A 168 -39.67 -4.49 -23.96
CA ILE A 168 -39.86 -3.83 -25.26
C ILE A 168 -39.84 -4.93 -26.32
N HIS A 169 -40.98 -5.13 -26.98
CA HIS A 169 -41.21 -6.18 -27.98
C HIS A 169 -41.23 -5.65 -29.41
N SER A 170 -41.67 -4.41 -29.59
CA SER A 170 -41.97 -3.80 -30.87
C SER A 170 -40.73 -3.13 -31.47
N GLU A 171 -40.53 -3.32 -32.78
CA GLU A 171 -39.59 -2.51 -33.56
C GLU A 171 -40.15 -1.10 -33.82
N PRO A 172 -39.29 -0.08 -34.01
CA PRO A 172 -39.75 1.25 -34.37
C PRO A 172 -40.47 1.24 -35.72
N LYS A 173 -41.61 1.93 -35.78
CA LYS A 173 -42.41 2.10 -36.99
C LYS A 173 -43.09 3.47 -36.99
N PHE A 174 -42.45 4.43 -37.66
CA PHE A 174 -42.94 5.81 -37.78
C PHE A 174 -43.34 6.13 -39.22
N ARG A 175 -44.13 7.18 -39.39
CA ARG A 175 -44.55 7.71 -40.69
C ARG A 175 -43.61 8.84 -41.14
N SER A 176 -43.45 9.01 -42.46
CA SER A 176 -42.56 10.03 -43.02
C SER A 176 -42.93 11.47 -42.61
N ASP A 177 -44.22 11.76 -42.39
CA ASP A 177 -44.71 13.06 -41.90
C ASP A 177 -44.28 13.37 -40.46
N GLN A 178 -43.91 12.36 -39.67
CA GLN A 178 -43.49 12.51 -38.27
C GLN A 178 -42.00 12.82 -38.12
N LYS A 179 -41.22 12.72 -39.21
CA LYS A 179 -39.75 12.74 -39.17
C LYS A 179 -39.17 14.00 -38.52
N GLU A 180 -39.54 15.19 -38.98
CA GLU A 180 -38.98 16.45 -38.46
C GLU A 180 -39.38 16.70 -37.00
N GLY A 181 -40.65 16.46 -36.65
CA GLY A 181 -41.14 16.62 -35.29
C GLY A 181 -40.46 15.67 -34.30
N LEU A 182 -40.31 14.39 -34.66
CA LEU A 182 -39.64 13.40 -33.83
C LEU A 182 -38.16 13.73 -33.65
N LEU A 183 -37.44 14.14 -34.69
CA LEU A 183 -36.02 14.51 -34.56
C LEU A 183 -35.82 15.71 -33.63
N ARG A 184 -36.71 16.70 -33.69
CA ARG A 184 -36.68 17.85 -32.78
C ARG A 184 -36.99 17.43 -31.35
N ASP A 185 -38.10 16.75 -31.14
CA ASP A 185 -38.62 16.46 -29.80
C ASP A 185 -37.80 15.35 -29.11
N LEU A 186 -37.38 14.29 -29.82
CA LEU A 186 -36.43 13.29 -29.31
C LEU A 186 -35.03 13.87 -29.15
N GLY A 187 -34.62 14.84 -29.98
CA GLY A 187 -33.37 15.57 -29.78
C GLY A 187 -33.35 16.39 -28.48
N ASN A 188 -34.48 17.02 -28.14
CA ASN A 188 -34.67 17.71 -26.86
C ASN A 188 -34.74 16.71 -25.70
N TYR A 189 -35.50 15.63 -25.87
CA TYR A 189 -35.61 14.58 -24.87
C TYR A 189 -34.29 13.85 -24.63
N MET A 190 -33.49 13.67 -25.68
CA MET A 190 -32.12 13.16 -25.58
C MET A 190 -31.27 14.10 -24.73
N ARG A 191 -31.43 15.43 -24.86
CA ARG A 191 -30.78 16.38 -23.94
C ARG A 191 -31.30 16.24 -22.52
N SER A 192 -32.59 16.04 -22.28
CA SER A 192 -33.11 15.75 -20.93
C SER A 192 -32.54 14.44 -20.37
N LEU A 193 -32.49 13.38 -21.20
CA LEU A 193 -31.92 12.07 -20.84
C LEU A 193 -30.39 12.15 -20.63
N LYS A 194 -29.67 13.01 -21.35
CA LYS A 194 -28.21 13.21 -21.26
C LYS A 194 -27.80 14.23 -20.19
N MET A 195 -28.56 15.30 -19.97
CA MET A 195 -28.43 16.18 -18.79
C MET A 195 -28.68 15.40 -17.48
N LEU A 196 -29.28 14.22 -17.59
CA LEU A 196 -29.49 13.28 -16.49
C LEU A 196 -28.77 11.93 -16.73
N GLY A 197 -27.91 11.84 -17.75
CA GLY A 197 -27.36 10.59 -18.26
C GLY A 197 -26.15 10.76 -19.20
N GLY A 198 -25.32 11.76 -18.94
CA GLY A 198 -24.07 12.09 -19.64
C GLY A 198 -24.21 12.46 -21.12
N SER A 199 -23.59 13.57 -21.51
CA SER A 199 -23.05 13.74 -22.87
C SER A 199 -21.79 12.87 -23.04
N GLN A 200 -21.92 11.55 -23.15
CA GLN A 200 -20.79 10.71 -23.57
C GLN A 200 -21.21 9.61 -24.54
N GLY A 201 -20.46 9.50 -25.64
CA GLY A 201 -20.52 8.41 -26.63
C GLY A 201 -20.02 7.06 -26.11
N HIS A 202 -20.11 6.80 -24.81
CA HIS A 202 -19.85 5.51 -24.18
C HIS A 202 -20.90 5.30 -23.07
N ALA A 203 -22.07 4.80 -23.46
CA ALA A 203 -23.28 4.74 -22.64
C ALA A 203 -23.27 3.67 -21.51
N ALA A 204 -22.11 3.28 -20.98
CA ALA A 204 -22.02 2.18 -20.01
C ALA A 204 -22.01 2.59 -18.52
N LEU A 205 -21.77 3.86 -18.16
CA LEU A 205 -21.49 4.22 -16.74
C LEU A 205 -22.28 5.40 -16.15
N ALA A 206 -23.03 6.19 -16.94
CA ALA A 206 -23.51 7.51 -16.52
C ALA A 206 -24.85 7.55 -15.72
N VAL A 207 -25.51 6.42 -15.44
CA VAL A 207 -26.83 6.45 -14.75
C VAL A 207 -26.76 5.98 -13.29
N HIS A 208 -25.57 5.65 -12.78
CA HIS A 208 -25.37 5.28 -11.36
C HIS A 208 -24.22 6.01 -10.66
N SER A 209 -23.52 6.94 -11.32
CA SER A 209 -22.66 7.90 -10.62
C SER A 209 -23.53 9.04 -10.13
N GLY A 210 -23.75 9.13 -8.82
CA GLY A 210 -24.53 10.18 -8.15
C GLY A 210 -24.04 11.62 -8.33
N ALA A 211 -23.16 11.89 -9.29
CA ALA A 211 -22.29 13.06 -9.37
C ALA A 211 -22.02 13.44 -10.83
N ASP A 212 -23.08 13.67 -11.60
CA ASP A 212 -22.98 14.33 -12.89
C ASP A 212 -22.49 15.77 -12.69
N LEU A 213 -21.40 16.14 -13.37
CA LEU A 213 -20.71 17.42 -13.14
C LEU A 213 -21.60 18.60 -13.50
N GLU A 214 -22.26 18.56 -14.65
CA GLU A 214 -23.12 19.64 -15.12
C GLU A 214 -24.32 19.82 -14.17
N SER A 215 -24.98 18.72 -13.78
CA SER A 215 -26.06 18.75 -12.80
C SER A 215 -25.61 19.23 -11.42
N ALA A 216 -24.43 18.83 -10.95
CA ALA A 216 -23.91 19.25 -9.64
C ALA A 216 -23.58 20.75 -9.64
N ILE A 217 -22.93 21.24 -10.70
CA ILE A 217 -22.67 22.67 -10.91
C ILE A 217 -23.99 23.44 -10.97
N ALA A 218 -24.95 23.03 -11.79
CA ALA A 218 -26.24 23.70 -11.92
C ALA A 218 -27.00 23.74 -10.57
N THR A 219 -26.92 22.68 -9.77
CA THR A 219 -27.57 22.61 -8.45
C THR A 219 -26.95 23.60 -7.46
N CYS A 220 -25.63 23.78 -7.50
CA CYS A 220 -24.90 24.74 -6.66
C CYS A 220 -25.04 26.19 -7.16
N MET A 221 -25.02 26.40 -8.47
CA MET A 221 -25.13 27.72 -9.10
C MET A 221 -26.57 28.23 -9.18
N GLY A 222 -27.55 27.35 -9.01
CA GLY A 222 -28.95 27.65 -9.18
C GLY A 222 -29.36 27.67 -10.66
N TYR A 223 -30.59 27.26 -10.93
CA TYR A 223 -31.18 27.31 -12.26
C TYR A 223 -32.69 27.51 -12.19
N LYS A 224 -33.26 27.99 -13.29
CA LYS A 224 -34.69 28.13 -13.48
C LYS A 224 -35.12 27.39 -14.74
N SER A 225 -36.05 26.46 -14.60
CA SER A 225 -36.72 25.78 -15.73
C SER A 225 -38.20 26.11 -15.69
N GLU A 226 -38.73 26.70 -16.76
CA GLU A 226 -40.17 26.85 -16.94
C GLU A 226 -40.77 25.51 -17.38
N GLY A 227 -41.94 25.15 -16.85
CA GLY A 227 -42.62 23.91 -17.21
C GLY A 227 -43.47 24.08 -18.48
N GLU A 228 -43.43 23.10 -19.38
CA GLU A 228 -44.34 23.06 -20.54
C GLU A 228 -45.61 22.24 -20.23
N GLY A 229 -46.79 22.80 -20.51
CA GLY A 229 -48.06 22.11 -20.36
C GLY A 229 -48.45 21.86 -18.89
N PHE A 230 -48.49 20.59 -18.48
CA PHE A 230 -48.88 20.16 -17.12
C PHE A 230 -47.68 20.01 -16.16
N MET A 231 -46.45 20.28 -16.63
CA MET A 231 -45.23 20.18 -15.83
C MET A 231 -45.05 21.41 -14.92
N VAL A 232 -44.61 21.20 -13.69
CA VAL A 232 -44.31 22.28 -12.73
C VAL A 232 -42.91 22.84 -13.01
N GLY A 233 -42.76 24.17 -13.02
CA GLY A 233 -41.46 24.83 -13.15
C GLY A 233 -40.58 24.62 -11.91
N VAL A 234 -39.26 24.63 -12.10
CA VAL A 234 -38.27 24.44 -11.04
C VAL A 234 -37.45 25.72 -10.88
N GLN A 235 -37.27 26.18 -9.64
CA GLN A 235 -36.37 27.27 -9.29
C GLN A 235 -35.46 26.83 -8.15
N ILE A 236 -34.17 26.73 -8.44
CA ILE A 236 -33.12 26.48 -7.45
C ILE A 236 -32.27 27.74 -7.34
N ASN A 237 -32.09 28.25 -6.12
CA ASN A 237 -31.24 29.41 -5.88
C ASN A 237 -29.76 29.00 -5.78
N PRO A 238 -28.80 29.89 -6.07
CA PRO A 238 -27.38 29.62 -5.84
C PRO A 238 -27.06 29.35 -4.36
N VAL A 239 -26.00 28.59 -4.09
CA VAL A 239 -25.47 28.37 -2.73
C VAL A 239 -24.77 29.64 -2.24
N ASN A 240 -25.03 30.04 -1.00
CA ASN A 240 -24.40 31.19 -0.37
C ASN A 240 -22.94 30.89 0.04
N GLY A 241 -22.08 31.90 0.03
CA GLY A 241 -20.70 31.78 0.53
C GLY A 241 -19.68 31.27 -0.49
N LEU A 242 -20.08 31.05 -1.75
CA LEU A 242 -19.14 30.82 -2.86
C LEU A 242 -18.27 32.07 -3.10
N SER A 243 -17.00 31.85 -3.46
CA SER A 243 -16.10 32.94 -3.84
C SER A 243 -16.63 33.65 -5.09
N SER A 244 -16.30 34.93 -5.29
CA SER A 244 -16.78 35.67 -6.47
C SER A 244 -16.24 35.12 -7.79
N GLY A 245 -15.09 34.43 -7.78
CA GLY A 245 -14.48 33.81 -8.97
C GLY A 245 -14.93 32.37 -9.21
N PHE A 246 -15.51 31.70 -8.22
CA PHE A 246 -15.94 30.31 -8.32
C PHE A 246 -16.94 30.04 -9.48
N PRO A 247 -17.93 30.90 -9.75
CA PRO A 247 -18.82 30.73 -10.91
C PRO A 247 -18.08 30.69 -12.24
N ASP A 248 -17.12 31.61 -12.43
CA ASP A 248 -16.33 31.70 -13.65
C ASP A 248 -15.42 30.47 -13.79
N LEU A 249 -14.88 29.97 -12.67
CA LEU A 249 -14.08 28.74 -12.62
C LEU A 249 -14.90 27.50 -12.99
N LEU A 250 -16.12 27.36 -12.47
CA LEU A 250 -17.02 26.26 -12.84
C LEU A 250 -17.45 26.34 -14.31
N GLN A 251 -17.69 27.54 -14.83
CA GLN A 251 -17.97 27.73 -16.24
C GLN A 251 -16.77 27.36 -17.10
N PHE A 252 -15.56 27.77 -16.71
CA PHE A 252 -14.32 27.37 -17.35
C PHE A 252 -14.18 25.84 -17.40
N VAL A 253 -14.42 25.16 -16.26
CA VAL A 253 -14.39 23.69 -16.22
C VAL A 253 -15.35 23.10 -17.24
N LEU A 254 -16.61 23.56 -17.28
CA LEU A 254 -17.62 23.08 -18.24
C LEU A 254 -17.21 23.28 -19.70
N ASP A 255 -16.65 24.44 -20.02
CA ASP A 255 -16.23 24.79 -21.38
C ASP A 255 -15.06 23.91 -21.88
N HIS A 256 -14.25 23.36 -20.96
CA HIS A 256 -13.03 22.60 -21.28
C HIS A 256 -13.16 21.09 -21.06
N VAL A 257 -14.32 20.56 -20.63
CA VAL A 257 -14.52 19.10 -20.39
C VAL A 257 -14.29 18.26 -21.66
N GLU A 258 -14.55 18.86 -22.83
CA GLU A 258 -14.40 18.21 -24.14
C GLU A 258 -13.05 18.50 -24.81
N ASP A 259 -12.19 19.31 -24.18
CA ASP A 259 -10.89 19.64 -24.76
C ASP A 259 -9.97 18.42 -24.83
N LYS A 260 -9.14 18.41 -25.88
CA LYS A 260 -8.13 17.37 -26.07
C LYS A 260 -6.99 17.49 -25.05
N SER A 261 -6.58 18.72 -24.73
CA SER A 261 -5.55 18.97 -23.72
C SER A 261 -6.20 18.92 -22.34
N ALA A 262 -5.75 17.99 -21.51
CA ALA A 262 -6.31 17.83 -20.18
C ALA A 262 -5.74 18.81 -19.16
N GLU A 263 -4.56 19.40 -19.38
CA GLU A 263 -3.86 20.21 -18.36
C GLU A 263 -4.71 21.37 -17.83
N PRO A 264 -5.29 22.25 -18.67
CA PRO A 264 -6.10 23.37 -18.18
C PRO A 264 -7.34 22.87 -17.43
N LEU A 265 -7.97 21.80 -17.91
CA LEU A 265 -9.12 21.17 -17.26
C LEU A 265 -8.75 20.61 -15.89
N LEU A 266 -7.62 19.91 -15.77
CA LEU A 266 -7.14 19.33 -14.51
C LEU A 266 -6.82 20.40 -13.47
N GLU A 267 -6.17 21.50 -13.90
CA GLU A 267 -5.90 22.66 -13.05
C GLU A 267 -7.21 23.29 -12.55
N GLY A 268 -8.15 23.58 -13.45
CA GLY A 268 -9.43 24.17 -13.10
C GLY A 268 -10.29 23.28 -12.18
N LEU A 269 -10.30 21.97 -12.43
CA LEU A 269 -10.98 20.99 -11.57
C LEU A 269 -10.36 20.97 -10.16
N LEU A 270 -9.03 20.95 -10.07
CA LEU A 270 -8.32 20.91 -8.79
C LEU A 270 -8.52 22.22 -8.01
N GLU A 271 -8.39 23.37 -8.68
CA GLU A 271 -8.64 24.69 -8.10
C GLU A 271 -10.08 24.78 -7.56
N ALA A 272 -11.06 24.28 -8.31
CA ALA A 272 -12.46 24.26 -7.86
C ALA A 272 -12.63 23.42 -6.59
N ARG A 273 -11.95 22.26 -6.48
CA ARG A 273 -11.99 21.44 -5.26
C ARG A 273 -11.30 22.12 -4.08
N VAL A 274 -10.19 22.82 -4.30
CA VAL A 274 -9.49 23.60 -3.27
C VAL A 274 -10.36 24.75 -2.76
N GLU A 275 -11.00 25.51 -3.66
CA GLU A 275 -11.91 26.59 -3.30
C GLU A 275 -13.16 26.09 -2.55
N LEU A 276 -13.64 24.88 -2.86
CA LEU A 276 -14.80 24.26 -2.22
C LEU A 276 -14.50 23.75 -0.79
N ARG A 277 -13.25 23.42 -0.49
CA ARG A 277 -12.82 22.77 0.76
C ARG A 277 -13.23 23.50 2.05
N PRO A 278 -13.11 24.84 2.17
CA PRO A 278 -13.56 25.55 3.37
C PRO A 278 -15.06 25.39 3.64
N LEU A 279 -15.88 25.30 2.58
CA LEU A 279 -17.33 25.15 2.69
C LEU A 279 -17.73 23.71 3.09
N LEU A 280 -16.99 22.72 2.60
CA LEU A 280 -17.16 21.31 3.01
C LEU A 280 -16.80 21.06 4.47
N THR A 281 -15.88 21.83 5.02
CA THR A 281 -15.40 21.63 6.39
C THR A 281 -16.15 22.49 7.42
N GLY A 282 -16.77 23.59 6.98
CA GLY A 282 -17.55 24.52 7.80
C GLY A 282 -19.04 24.16 7.95
N SER A 283 -19.81 25.10 8.51
CA SER A 283 -21.28 25.02 8.59
C SER A 283 -21.92 25.71 7.40
N SER A 284 -21.71 25.18 6.19
CA SER A 284 -22.36 25.70 4.99
C SER A 284 -23.85 25.37 4.95
N GLU A 285 -24.65 26.28 4.40
CA GLU A 285 -25.97 25.96 3.90
C GLU A 285 -25.84 25.00 2.71
N ARG A 286 -26.79 24.07 2.57
CA ARG A 286 -26.84 23.10 1.45
C ARG A 286 -25.54 22.27 1.30
N LEU A 287 -24.98 21.79 2.41
CA LEU A 287 -23.72 21.04 2.43
C LEU A 287 -23.80 19.76 1.59
N LYS A 288 -24.95 19.07 1.56
CA LYS A 288 -25.17 17.93 0.63
C LYS A 288 -24.83 18.27 -0.82
N ASP A 289 -25.27 19.43 -1.32
CA ASP A 289 -25.03 19.85 -2.70
C ASP A 289 -23.53 20.06 -2.97
N LEU A 290 -22.83 20.65 -2.00
CA LEU A 290 -21.39 20.85 -2.07
C LEU A 290 -20.62 19.52 -2.03
N ILE A 291 -21.05 18.55 -1.23
CA ILE A 291 -20.43 17.21 -1.20
C ILE A 291 -20.58 16.53 -2.57
N PHE A 292 -21.77 16.60 -3.18
CA PHE A 292 -22.00 16.02 -4.50
C PHE A 292 -21.21 16.74 -5.61
N LEU A 293 -21.02 18.07 -5.50
CA LEU A 293 -20.12 18.80 -6.39
C LEU A 293 -18.67 18.34 -6.24
N ASP A 294 -18.16 18.15 -5.02
CA ASP A 294 -16.79 17.64 -4.81
C ASP A 294 -16.61 16.21 -5.36
N ILE A 295 -17.60 15.34 -5.19
CA ILE A 295 -17.57 13.98 -5.78
C ILE A 295 -17.55 14.06 -7.31
N ALA A 296 -18.33 14.97 -7.91
CA ALA A 296 -18.40 15.14 -9.36
C ALA A 296 -17.08 15.68 -9.93
N LEU A 297 -16.48 16.66 -9.26
CA LEU A 297 -15.18 17.23 -9.63
C LEU A 297 -14.07 16.17 -9.56
N ASP A 298 -13.98 15.37 -8.48
CA ASP A 298 -12.99 14.29 -8.34
C ASP A 298 -13.17 13.19 -9.39
N SER A 299 -14.41 12.79 -9.66
CA SER A 299 -14.70 11.79 -10.69
C SER A 299 -14.34 12.28 -12.10
N THR A 300 -14.61 13.56 -12.39
CA THR A 300 -14.23 14.19 -13.67
C THR A 300 -12.71 14.30 -13.78
N PHE A 301 -12.04 14.71 -12.71
CA PHE A 301 -10.59 14.81 -12.64
C PHE A 301 -9.94 13.46 -12.96
N ARG A 302 -10.36 12.39 -12.28
CA ARG A 302 -9.88 11.03 -12.55
C ARG A 302 -10.04 10.64 -14.02
N THR A 303 -11.23 10.87 -14.57
CA THR A 303 -11.56 10.55 -15.96
C THR A 303 -10.70 11.35 -16.96
N ALA A 304 -10.45 12.63 -16.68
CA ALA A 304 -9.60 13.47 -17.51
C ALA A 304 -8.15 12.96 -17.55
N VAL A 305 -7.59 12.54 -16.40
CA VAL A 305 -6.24 11.97 -16.36
C VAL A 305 -6.15 10.65 -17.13
N GLU A 306 -7.14 9.77 -16.97
CA GLU A 306 -7.20 8.48 -17.68
C GLU A 306 -7.23 8.67 -19.21
N ARG A 307 -7.94 9.69 -19.70
CA ARG A 307 -7.96 10.06 -21.13
C ARG A 307 -6.59 10.50 -21.64
N SER A 308 -5.78 11.14 -20.80
CA SER A 308 -4.43 11.60 -21.17
C SER A 308 -3.38 10.50 -21.21
N TYR A 309 -3.72 9.25 -20.86
CA TYR A 309 -2.73 8.18 -20.78
C TYR A 309 -2.00 7.91 -22.09
N GLU A 310 -2.66 7.99 -23.25
CA GLU A 310 -1.98 7.74 -24.52
C GLU A 310 -0.95 8.85 -24.82
N GLU A 311 -1.32 10.12 -24.61
CA GLU A 311 -0.44 11.27 -24.84
C GLU A 311 0.77 11.29 -23.91
N LEU A 312 0.63 10.74 -22.71
CA LEU A 312 1.70 10.68 -21.71
C LEU A 312 2.73 9.57 -21.96
N ASN A 313 2.54 8.70 -22.96
CA ASN A 313 3.51 7.64 -23.26
C ASN A 313 4.83 8.20 -23.80
N ASP A 314 4.76 9.24 -24.63
CA ASP A 314 5.92 9.88 -25.28
C ASP A 314 6.22 11.28 -24.71
N ALA A 315 5.59 11.62 -23.58
CA ALA A 315 5.74 12.94 -22.97
C ALA A 315 7.10 13.12 -22.29
N ALA A 316 7.56 14.37 -22.25
CA ALA A 316 8.75 14.74 -21.51
C ALA A 316 8.56 14.45 -20.00
N PRO A 317 9.62 14.08 -19.25
CA PRO A 317 9.53 13.74 -17.84
C PRO A 317 8.80 14.79 -16.99
N GLU A 318 9.02 16.07 -17.28
CA GLU A 318 8.42 17.21 -16.59
C GLU A 318 6.88 17.19 -16.65
N LYS A 319 6.32 16.79 -17.80
CA LYS A 319 4.88 16.68 -17.98
C LYS A 319 4.31 15.54 -17.15
N ILE A 320 4.99 14.39 -17.11
CA ILE A 320 4.54 13.25 -16.28
C ILE A 320 4.61 13.61 -14.79
N MET A 321 5.71 14.26 -14.36
CA MET A 321 5.87 14.75 -12.98
C MET A 321 4.78 15.76 -12.60
N TYR A 322 4.41 16.63 -13.53
CA TYR A 322 3.32 17.59 -13.32
C TYR A 322 1.98 16.89 -13.09
N PHE A 323 1.62 15.92 -13.94
CA PHE A 323 0.41 15.12 -13.76
C PHE A 323 0.42 14.36 -12.43
N ILE A 324 1.54 13.78 -12.04
CA ILE A 324 1.70 13.11 -10.74
C ILE A 324 1.39 14.10 -9.61
N SER A 325 1.91 15.33 -9.65
CA SER A 325 1.65 16.33 -8.61
C SER A 325 0.17 16.72 -8.52
N LEU A 326 -0.50 16.93 -9.66
CA LEU A 326 -1.93 17.24 -9.71
C LEU A 326 -2.79 16.10 -9.15
N VAL A 327 -2.50 14.85 -9.55
CA VAL A 327 -3.25 13.68 -9.07
C VAL A 327 -3.04 13.46 -7.57
N LEU A 328 -1.82 13.66 -7.09
CA LEU A 328 -1.49 13.50 -5.68
C LEU A 328 -2.17 14.57 -4.81
N GLU A 329 -2.24 15.81 -5.28
CA GLU A 329 -2.99 16.89 -4.61
C GLU A 329 -4.49 16.60 -4.60
N ASN A 330 -5.05 16.17 -5.75
CA ASN A 330 -6.44 15.74 -5.85
C ASN A 330 -6.77 14.59 -4.88
N LEU A 331 -5.87 13.60 -4.75
CA LEU A 331 -5.99 12.50 -3.81
C LEU A 331 -5.93 12.98 -2.36
N ALA A 332 -5.05 13.93 -2.04
CA ALA A 332 -4.94 14.50 -0.70
C ALA A 332 -6.25 15.18 -0.25
N LEU A 333 -7.00 15.82 -1.16
CA LEU A 333 -8.30 16.42 -0.85
C LEU A 333 -9.39 15.40 -0.50
N SER A 334 -9.28 14.17 -1.00
CA SER A 334 -10.24 13.08 -0.82
C SER A 334 -9.90 12.12 0.34
N THR A 335 -8.71 12.24 0.93
CA THR A 335 -8.15 11.25 1.87
C THR A 335 -8.03 11.84 3.28
N ASP A 336 -8.54 11.14 4.30
CA ASP A 336 -8.28 11.45 5.71
C ASP A 336 -6.91 10.85 6.13
N ASP A 337 -6.30 11.44 7.17
CA ASP A 337 -4.95 11.08 7.66
C ASP A 337 -3.86 11.09 6.56
N ASN A 338 -3.91 12.09 5.69
CA ASN A 338 -3.13 12.21 4.46
C ASN A 338 -1.70 12.78 4.61
N GLU A 339 -1.12 12.76 5.82
CA GLU A 339 0.16 13.43 6.09
C GLU A 339 1.29 12.93 5.16
N ASP A 340 1.38 11.62 4.94
CA ASP A 340 2.37 11.03 4.04
C ASP A 340 2.16 11.41 2.57
N ILE A 341 0.90 11.58 2.13
CA ILE A 341 0.57 12.06 0.79
C ILE A 341 1.04 13.50 0.62
N LEU A 342 0.85 14.35 1.65
CA LEU A 342 1.33 15.74 1.64
C LEU A 342 2.86 15.83 1.63
N TYR A 343 3.56 14.93 2.33
CA TYR A 343 5.02 14.84 2.22
C TYR A 343 5.48 14.43 0.83
N CYS A 344 4.77 13.49 0.20
CA CYS A 344 5.04 13.12 -1.19
C CYS A 344 4.83 14.31 -2.13
N LEU A 345 3.79 15.13 -1.93
CA LEU A 345 3.49 16.30 -2.76
C LEU A 345 4.59 17.35 -2.67
N LYS A 346 5.03 17.66 -1.45
CA LYS A 346 6.19 18.54 -1.23
C LYS A 346 7.45 18.02 -1.93
N GLY A 347 7.65 16.71 -1.90
CA GLY A 347 8.73 16.05 -2.62
C GLY A 347 8.66 16.23 -4.13
N TRP A 348 7.52 15.93 -4.74
CA TRP A 348 7.32 16.11 -6.19
C TRP A 348 7.48 17.57 -6.63
N ASN A 349 6.95 18.52 -5.86
CA ASN A 349 7.14 19.95 -6.12
C ASN A 349 8.62 20.34 -6.06
N ARG A 350 9.36 19.82 -5.08
CA ARG A 350 10.82 20.04 -4.99
C ARG A 350 11.56 19.42 -6.17
N ALA A 351 11.17 18.23 -6.61
CA ALA A 351 11.75 17.57 -7.78
C ALA A 351 11.51 18.40 -9.05
N MET A 352 10.31 18.96 -9.23
CA MET A 352 9.98 19.88 -10.33
C MET A 352 10.85 21.14 -10.29
N ASP A 353 11.09 21.71 -9.12
CA ASP A 353 11.98 22.86 -8.97
C ASP A 353 13.45 22.53 -9.33
N MET A 354 13.92 21.33 -8.98
CA MET A 354 15.25 20.85 -9.37
C MET A 354 15.37 20.72 -10.89
N VAL A 355 14.33 20.22 -11.58
CA VAL A 355 14.31 20.17 -13.05
C VAL A 355 14.40 21.57 -13.65
N LYS A 356 13.60 22.53 -13.15
CA LYS A 356 13.65 23.94 -13.60
C LYS A 356 15.03 24.57 -13.42
N GLN A 357 15.74 24.18 -12.36
CA GLN A 357 17.10 24.64 -12.05
C GLN A 357 18.19 23.86 -12.81
N LYS A 358 17.82 22.85 -13.60
CA LYS A 358 18.74 21.95 -14.31
C LYS A 358 19.73 21.26 -13.37
N ASP A 359 19.26 20.84 -12.21
CA ASP A 359 20.05 20.08 -11.24
C ASP A 359 20.14 18.61 -11.69
N ASP A 360 21.36 18.11 -11.93
CA ASP A 360 21.62 16.75 -12.41
C ASP A 360 21.11 15.63 -11.46
N GLN A 361 20.77 15.96 -10.21
CA GLN A 361 20.23 15.02 -9.23
C GLN A 361 18.70 14.92 -9.23
N TRP A 362 17.99 15.70 -10.06
CA TRP A 362 16.53 15.76 -10.05
C TRP A 362 15.88 14.37 -10.22
N ALA A 363 16.42 13.53 -11.11
CA ALA A 363 15.85 12.23 -11.42
C ALA A 363 16.04 11.23 -10.27
N LEU A 364 17.20 11.27 -9.62
CA LEU A 364 17.49 10.44 -8.45
C LEU A 364 16.61 10.85 -7.25
N TYR A 365 16.39 12.16 -7.08
CA TYR A 365 15.49 12.68 -6.05
C TYR A 365 14.02 12.33 -6.33
N ALA A 366 13.55 12.53 -7.57
CA ALA A 366 12.22 12.16 -8.01
C ALA A 366 11.96 10.65 -7.82
N LYS A 367 12.97 9.81 -8.07
CA LYS A 367 12.87 8.35 -7.86
C LYS A 367 12.58 8.00 -6.40
N ALA A 368 13.22 8.67 -5.44
CA ALA A 368 12.93 8.44 -4.02
C ALA A 368 11.49 8.80 -3.65
N PHE A 369 10.94 9.86 -4.24
CA PHE A 369 9.54 10.25 -4.01
C PHE A 369 8.54 9.39 -4.80
N LEU A 370 8.93 8.83 -5.95
CA LEU A 370 8.17 7.77 -6.60
C LEU A 370 8.03 6.55 -5.68
N ASP A 371 9.13 6.10 -5.08
CA ASP A 371 9.13 4.97 -4.14
C ASP A 371 8.30 5.30 -2.88
N ARG A 372 8.48 6.49 -2.30
CA ARG A 372 7.68 6.92 -1.14
C ARG A 372 6.18 7.03 -1.46
N THR A 373 5.83 7.51 -2.65
CA THR A 373 4.43 7.62 -3.08
C THR A 373 3.80 6.23 -3.24
N ARG A 374 4.53 5.26 -3.82
CA ARG A 374 4.07 3.86 -3.90
C ARG A 374 3.84 3.26 -2.51
N LEU A 375 4.73 3.51 -1.55
CA LEU A 375 4.57 3.05 -0.17
C LEU A 375 3.35 3.68 0.51
N ALA A 376 3.11 4.98 0.31
CA ALA A 376 1.93 5.66 0.83
C ALA A 376 0.63 5.07 0.25
N LEU A 377 0.60 4.80 -1.05
CA LEU A 377 -0.54 4.13 -1.70
C LEU A 377 -0.77 2.71 -1.20
N ALA A 378 0.31 1.92 -1.04
CA ALA A 378 0.22 0.56 -0.52
C ALA A 378 -0.32 0.54 0.92
N SER A 379 0.20 1.43 1.78
CA SER A 379 -0.26 1.60 3.17
C SER A 379 -1.75 1.96 3.22
N LYS A 380 -2.20 2.92 2.40
CA LYS A 380 -3.62 3.30 2.35
C LYS A 380 -4.50 2.17 1.79
N GLY A 381 -4.01 1.43 0.80
CA GLY A 381 -4.70 0.24 0.28
C GLY A 381 -4.88 -0.85 1.33
N GLU A 382 -3.85 -1.12 2.13
CA GLU A 382 -3.93 -2.07 3.26
C GLU A 382 -4.91 -1.59 4.35
N GLN A 383 -4.94 -0.28 4.64
CA GLN A 383 -5.92 0.30 5.55
C GLN A 383 -7.35 0.09 5.05
N TYR A 384 -7.63 0.34 3.77
CA TYR A 384 -8.94 0.07 3.18
C TYR A 384 -9.30 -1.41 3.22
N TYR A 385 -8.34 -2.30 2.92
CA TYR A 385 -8.57 -3.74 2.96
C TYR A 385 -8.97 -4.19 4.36
N ASN A 386 -8.18 -3.84 5.37
CA ASN A 386 -8.45 -4.21 6.76
C ASN A 386 -9.76 -3.62 7.29
N MET A 387 -10.17 -2.45 6.77
CA MET A 387 -11.40 -1.79 7.16
C MET A 387 -12.64 -2.39 6.48
N MET A 388 -12.60 -2.59 5.15
CA MET A 388 -13.78 -2.90 4.33
C MET A 388 -13.95 -4.38 4.02
N GLN A 389 -12.86 -5.10 3.72
CA GLN A 389 -12.92 -6.47 3.21
C GLN A 389 -13.62 -7.44 4.19
N PRO A 390 -13.36 -7.41 5.51
CA PRO A 390 -14.06 -8.29 6.44
C PRO A 390 -15.59 -8.08 6.44
N SER A 391 -16.04 -6.84 6.25
CA SER A 391 -17.47 -6.54 6.15
C SER A 391 -18.06 -7.01 4.81
N ALA A 392 -17.30 -6.92 3.72
CA ALA A 392 -17.68 -7.44 2.40
C ALA A 392 -17.83 -8.96 2.42
N GLU A 393 -16.88 -9.69 3.01
CA GLU A 393 -16.94 -11.15 3.18
C GLU A 393 -18.14 -11.58 4.05
N TYR A 394 -18.31 -10.92 5.20
CA TYR A 394 -19.40 -11.22 6.11
C TYR A 394 -20.77 -10.98 5.47
N LEU A 395 -21.01 -9.78 4.92
CA LEU A 395 -22.30 -9.46 4.29
C LEU A 395 -22.51 -10.22 2.98
N GLY A 396 -21.46 -10.42 2.18
CA GLY A 396 -21.51 -11.17 0.93
C GLY A 396 -21.99 -12.60 1.15
N SER A 397 -21.46 -13.28 2.18
CA SER A 397 -21.88 -14.63 2.55
C SER A 397 -23.36 -14.71 2.98
N LEU A 398 -23.85 -13.71 3.73
CA LEU A 398 -25.24 -13.69 4.22
C LEU A 398 -26.25 -13.31 3.12
N LEU A 399 -25.83 -12.49 2.17
CA LEU A 399 -26.68 -11.98 1.10
C LEU A 399 -26.60 -12.82 -0.19
N ASN A 400 -25.80 -13.89 -0.20
CA ASN A 400 -25.50 -14.72 -1.37
C ASN A 400 -25.00 -13.88 -2.56
N VAL A 401 -24.05 -12.98 -2.31
CA VAL A 401 -23.31 -12.28 -3.37
C VAL A 401 -22.35 -13.27 -4.02
N GLU A 402 -22.15 -13.14 -5.34
CA GLU A 402 -21.19 -13.95 -6.09
C GLU A 402 -19.77 -13.82 -5.51
N GLU A 403 -19.08 -14.95 -5.34
CA GLU A 403 -17.76 -15.02 -4.67
C GLU A 403 -16.74 -14.08 -5.29
N TRP A 404 -16.67 -14.04 -6.63
CA TRP A 404 -15.74 -13.16 -7.35
C TRP A 404 -15.96 -11.67 -7.02
N ALA A 405 -17.20 -11.24 -6.75
CA ALA A 405 -17.51 -9.84 -6.44
C ALA A 405 -17.18 -9.49 -4.98
N VAL A 406 -17.18 -10.50 -4.09
CA VAL A 406 -16.74 -10.37 -2.70
C VAL A 406 -15.21 -10.27 -2.66
N ASP A 407 -14.51 -11.18 -3.34
CA ASP A 407 -13.05 -11.28 -3.30
C ASP A 407 -12.34 -9.99 -3.73
N ILE A 408 -12.89 -9.31 -4.73
CA ILE A 408 -12.30 -8.08 -5.29
C ILE A 408 -12.93 -6.79 -4.74
N PHE A 409 -13.81 -6.87 -3.73
CA PHE A 409 -14.61 -5.71 -3.30
C PHE A 409 -13.76 -4.48 -3.01
N THR A 410 -12.73 -4.63 -2.16
CA THR A 410 -11.88 -3.50 -1.79
C THR A 410 -11.00 -3.05 -2.95
N GLU A 411 -10.52 -3.98 -3.78
CA GLU A 411 -9.73 -3.66 -4.98
C GLU A 411 -10.54 -2.78 -5.94
N GLU A 412 -11.81 -3.11 -6.20
CA GLU A 412 -12.71 -2.31 -7.03
C GLU A 412 -12.96 -0.92 -6.47
N VAL A 413 -13.03 -0.80 -5.14
CA VAL A 413 -13.16 0.49 -4.46
C VAL A 413 -11.90 1.35 -4.69
N ILE A 414 -10.70 0.77 -4.56
CA ILE A 414 -9.43 1.46 -4.84
C ILE A 414 -9.33 1.82 -6.32
N ARG A 415 -9.67 0.89 -7.22
CA ARG A 415 -9.61 1.06 -8.67
C ARG A 415 -10.56 2.16 -9.17
N GLY A 416 -11.68 2.36 -8.48
CA GLY A 416 -12.63 3.44 -8.76
C GLY A 416 -12.18 4.84 -8.33
N GLY A 417 -11.04 4.97 -7.62
CA GLY A 417 -10.53 6.23 -7.09
C GLY A 417 -9.23 6.72 -7.74
N SER A 418 -8.85 7.96 -7.43
CA SER A 418 -7.65 8.63 -7.96
C SER A 418 -6.32 7.95 -7.59
N ALA A 419 -6.32 7.07 -6.58
CA ALA A 419 -5.15 6.27 -6.18
C ALA A 419 -4.69 5.31 -7.30
N ALA A 420 -5.63 4.70 -8.03
CA ALA A 420 -5.31 3.80 -9.13
C ALA A 420 -4.67 4.56 -10.30
N THR A 421 -5.19 5.76 -10.59
CA THR A 421 -4.63 6.65 -11.61
C THR A 421 -3.20 7.06 -11.28
N LEU A 422 -2.96 7.44 -10.02
CA LEU A 422 -1.62 7.76 -9.55
C LEU A 422 -0.67 6.57 -9.68
N SER A 423 -1.10 5.37 -9.26
CA SER A 423 -0.30 4.15 -9.38
C SER A 423 0.11 3.85 -10.83
N ALA A 424 -0.81 4.02 -11.79
CA ALA A 424 -0.52 3.85 -13.21
C ALA A 424 0.54 4.84 -13.72
N LEU A 425 0.43 6.12 -13.35
CA LEU A 425 1.42 7.14 -13.70
C LEU A 425 2.80 6.83 -13.10
N LEU A 426 2.87 6.42 -11.84
CA LEU A 426 4.13 6.04 -11.19
C LEU A 426 4.77 4.84 -11.89
N ASN A 427 3.98 3.82 -12.26
CA ASN A 427 4.49 2.65 -12.97
C ASN A 427 5.02 2.97 -14.36
N ARG A 428 4.37 3.91 -15.06
CA ARG A 428 4.88 4.42 -16.34
C ARG A 428 6.15 5.24 -16.19
N PHE A 429 6.25 6.03 -15.12
CA PHE A 429 7.35 6.96 -14.95
C PHE A 429 8.63 6.31 -14.40
N ASP A 430 8.49 5.20 -13.67
CA ASP A 430 9.63 4.52 -13.06
C ASP A 430 10.73 4.12 -14.06
N PRO A 431 10.44 3.48 -15.22
CA PRO A 431 11.47 3.20 -16.24
C PRO A 431 12.17 4.47 -16.76
N VAL A 432 11.43 5.58 -16.92
CA VAL A 432 11.98 6.85 -17.39
C VAL A 432 12.97 7.41 -16.37
N LEU A 433 12.57 7.48 -15.09
CA LEU A 433 13.44 7.96 -14.01
C LEU A 433 14.68 7.09 -13.84
N ARG A 434 14.53 5.76 -13.94
CA ARG A 434 15.66 4.84 -13.85
C ARG A 434 16.67 5.08 -14.95
N ASN A 435 16.21 5.23 -16.20
CA ASN A 435 17.08 5.51 -17.33
C ASN A 435 17.83 6.85 -17.16
N VAL A 436 17.12 7.92 -16.79
CA VAL A 436 17.72 9.26 -16.61
C VAL A 436 18.68 9.30 -15.42
N ALA A 437 18.35 8.64 -14.31
CA ALA A 437 19.21 8.55 -13.13
C ALA A 437 20.32 7.48 -13.25
N HIS A 438 20.44 6.83 -14.42
CA HIS A 438 21.38 5.72 -14.67
C HIS A 438 21.28 4.58 -13.63
N LEU A 439 20.05 4.28 -13.21
CA LEU A 439 19.72 3.15 -12.35
C LEU A 439 19.40 1.95 -13.24
N GLY A 440 20.20 0.89 -13.15
CA GLY A 440 19.95 -0.36 -13.89
C GLY A 440 18.63 -1.04 -13.47
N SER A 441 18.23 -2.11 -14.15
CA SER A 441 17.03 -2.91 -13.80
C SER A 441 17.20 -3.78 -12.56
N TRP A 442 18.41 -3.79 -12.01
CA TRP A 442 18.81 -4.61 -10.87
C TRP A 442 19.46 -3.75 -9.79
N GLN A 443 19.30 -4.20 -8.55
CA GLN A 443 20.18 -3.82 -7.45
C GLN A 443 20.81 -5.10 -6.93
N VAL A 444 22.08 -5.30 -7.24
CA VAL A 444 22.83 -6.47 -6.80
C VAL A 444 23.34 -6.22 -5.39
N ILE A 445 22.83 -6.99 -4.44
CA ILE A 445 23.15 -6.88 -3.02
C ILE A 445 24.32 -7.80 -2.69
N SER A 446 24.25 -9.06 -3.14
CA SER A 446 25.30 -10.06 -3.00
C SER A 446 25.67 -10.61 -4.39
N PRO A 447 26.77 -10.14 -5.00
CA PRO A 447 27.14 -10.45 -6.39
C PRO A 447 27.86 -11.80 -6.47
N VAL A 448 27.09 -12.89 -6.37
CA VAL A 448 27.61 -14.25 -6.52
C VAL A 448 27.05 -14.88 -7.79
N GLU A 449 27.92 -15.47 -8.61
CA GLU A 449 27.47 -16.27 -9.76
C GLU A 449 26.91 -17.60 -9.27
N VAL A 450 25.68 -17.92 -9.65
CA VAL A 450 24.99 -19.12 -9.17
C VAL A 450 24.20 -19.80 -10.27
N THR A 451 24.03 -21.11 -10.16
CA THR A 451 23.15 -21.87 -11.05
C THR A 451 22.23 -22.73 -10.19
N GLY A 452 20.93 -22.69 -10.43
CA GLY A 452 19.95 -23.41 -9.61
C GLY A 452 18.54 -23.42 -10.18
N TYR A 453 17.69 -24.25 -9.56
CA TYR A 453 16.29 -24.40 -9.91
C TYR A 453 15.46 -23.21 -9.42
N ILE A 454 14.60 -22.66 -10.27
CA ILE A 454 13.69 -21.58 -9.89
C ILE A 454 12.55 -22.12 -9.03
N VAL A 455 12.33 -21.51 -7.86
CA VAL A 455 11.19 -21.77 -6.98
C VAL A 455 10.54 -20.45 -6.59
N VAL A 456 9.23 -20.33 -6.80
CA VAL A 456 8.48 -19.09 -6.51
C VAL A 456 7.87 -19.20 -5.11
N VAL A 457 8.06 -18.16 -4.30
CA VAL A 457 7.49 -18.11 -2.94
C VAL A 457 6.83 -16.76 -2.68
N ASP A 458 5.75 -16.76 -1.91
CA ASP A 458 5.06 -15.52 -1.55
C ASP A 458 5.94 -14.67 -0.61
N LYS A 459 6.43 -15.27 0.47
CA LYS A 459 7.27 -14.61 1.48
C LYS A 459 8.48 -15.46 1.77
N LEU A 460 9.67 -14.87 1.82
CA LEU A 460 10.89 -15.59 2.24
C LEU A 460 10.69 -16.24 3.63
N LEU A 461 9.98 -15.55 4.53
CA LEU A 461 9.66 -16.02 5.88
C LEU A 461 8.90 -17.36 5.88
N SER A 462 8.08 -17.63 4.86
CA SER A 462 7.28 -18.86 4.78
C SER A 462 8.12 -20.11 4.51
N VAL A 463 9.34 -19.94 4.01
CA VAL A 463 10.23 -21.03 3.61
C VAL A 463 11.53 -21.09 4.39
N GLN A 464 11.78 -20.17 5.33
CA GLN A 464 13.03 -20.09 6.12
C GLN A 464 13.40 -21.39 6.85
N ASN A 465 12.41 -22.25 7.15
CA ASN A 465 12.60 -23.54 7.85
C ASN A 465 12.72 -24.74 6.89
N LYS A 466 12.72 -24.53 5.56
CA LYS A 466 12.84 -25.61 4.57
C LYS A 466 14.31 -25.91 4.28
N THR A 467 14.57 -27.15 3.90
CA THR A 467 15.83 -27.56 3.30
C THR A 467 15.55 -27.97 1.85
N TYR A 468 16.35 -27.47 0.92
CA TYR A 468 16.27 -27.80 -0.49
C TYR A 468 17.42 -28.75 -0.84
N ASP A 469 17.10 -29.94 -1.33
CA ASP A 469 18.11 -30.96 -1.66
C ASP A 469 18.89 -30.65 -2.95
N LYS A 470 18.43 -29.65 -3.71
CA LYS A 470 19.03 -29.18 -4.97
C LYS A 470 19.36 -27.70 -4.87
N PRO A 471 20.41 -27.21 -5.57
CA PRO A 471 20.70 -25.79 -5.69
C PRO A 471 19.46 -25.02 -6.16
N THR A 472 18.93 -24.13 -5.33
CA THR A 472 17.65 -23.46 -5.58
C THR A 472 17.82 -21.95 -5.62
N VAL A 473 17.20 -21.29 -6.59
CA VAL A 473 17.06 -19.83 -6.67
C VAL A 473 15.62 -19.47 -6.35
N LEU A 474 15.41 -18.77 -5.24
CA LEU A 474 14.08 -18.33 -4.81
C LEU A 474 13.71 -17.04 -5.53
N VAL A 475 12.52 -17.00 -6.11
CA VAL A 475 11.85 -15.78 -6.55
C VAL A 475 10.80 -15.45 -5.49
N ALA A 476 11.18 -14.62 -4.52
CA ALA A 476 10.33 -14.25 -3.39
C ALA A 476 9.56 -12.97 -3.71
N LYS A 477 8.22 -12.98 -3.55
CA LYS A 477 7.43 -11.75 -3.75
C LYS A 477 7.65 -10.73 -2.64
N SER A 478 7.99 -11.18 -1.43
CA SER A 478 8.31 -10.29 -0.31
C SER A 478 9.43 -10.77 0.60
N VAL A 479 10.24 -9.81 1.08
CA VAL A 479 11.36 -9.95 2.02
C VAL A 479 11.32 -8.80 3.03
N LYS A 480 11.26 -9.12 4.33
CA LYS A 480 11.12 -8.16 5.44
C LYS A 480 12.42 -7.85 6.19
N GLY A 481 13.53 -8.54 5.89
CA GLY A 481 14.86 -8.28 6.46
C GLY A 481 15.29 -9.18 7.61
N GLU A 482 14.32 -9.72 8.34
CA GLU A 482 14.56 -10.50 9.57
C GLU A 482 14.61 -12.01 9.31
N GLU A 483 14.43 -12.45 8.06
CA GLU A 483 14.34 -13.86 7.67
C GLU A 483 15.70 -14.54 7.49
N GLU A 484 15.72 -15.85 7.74
CA GLU A 484 16.87 -16.69 7.40
C GLU A 484 16.75 -17.24 5.97
N ILE A 485 17.89 -17.29 5.25
CA ILE A 485 17.96 -17.90 3.93
C ILE A 485 18.00 -19.43 4.07
N PRO A 486 17.05 -20.19 3.50
CA PRO A 486 16.95 -21.64 3.68
C PRO A 486 18.18 -22.40 3.19
N ASP A 487 18.36 -23.63 3.68
CA ASP A 487 19.45 -24.52 3.23
C ASP A 487 19.22 -25.01 1.81
N GLY A 488 20.29 -25.09 1.01
CA GLY A 488 20.24 -25.43 -0.41
C GLY A 488 19.84 -24.29 -1.35
N VAL A 489 19.46 -23.14 -0.79
CA VAL A 489 19.23 -21.92 -1.57
C VAL A 489 20.57 -21.28 -1.93
N VAL A 490 20.79 -21.10 -3.23
CA VAL A 490 21.98 -20.45 -3.80
C VAL A 490 21.69 -19.03 -4.29
N GLY A 491 20.42 -18.67 -4.50
CA GLY A 491 20.03 -17.31 -4.87
C GLY A 491 18.66 -16.88 -4.35
N VAL A 492 18.49 -15.58 -4.13
CA VAL A 492 17.21 -14.93 -3.81
C VAL A 492 17.04 -13.73 -4.74
N ILE A 493 15.91 -13.69 -5.45
CA ILE A 493 15.50 -12.58 -6.31
C ILE A 493 14.15 -12.08 -5.81
N THR A 494 14.00 -10.77 -5.66
CA THR A 494 12.79 -10.15 -5.09
C THR A 494 12.48 -8.80 -5.76
N PRO A 495 11.21 -8.37 -5.84
CA PRO A 495 10.87 -6.99 -6.17
C PRO A 495 11.07 -6.02 -4.98
N ASP A 496 11.14 -6.53 -3.74
CA ASP A 496 11.35 -5.71 -2.56
C ASP A 496 12.76 -5.09 -2.55
N MET A 497 12.90 -3.94 -1.88
CA MET A 497 14.10 -3.10 -1.87
C MET A 497 14.80 -3.10 -0.50
N PRO A 498 15.31 -4.25 -0.01
CA PRO A 498 16.06 -4.25 1.24
C PRO A 498 17.34 -3.43 1.08
N ASP A 499 17.69 -2.67 2.12
CA ASP A 499 18.93 -1.90 2.11
C ASP A 499 20.15 -2.82 1.97
N VAL A 500 21.21 -2.31 1.34
CA VAL A 500 22.44 -3.07 1.07
C VAL A 500 23.06 -3.51 2.40
N LEU A 501 22.86 -2.75 3.48
CA LEU A 501 23.41 -3.02 4.81
C LEU A 501 22.40 -3.57 5.83
N SER A 502 21.24 -4.02 5.36
CA SER A 502 20.26 -4.72 6.22
C SER A 502 20.74 -6.12 6.64
N HIS A 503 20.14 -6.68 7.70
CA HIS A 503 20.54 -7.99 8.24
C HIS A 503 20.50 -9.12 7.20
N VAL A 504 19.41 -9.26 6.45
CA VAL A 504 19.29 -10.27 5.38
C VAL A 504 20.33 -10.09 4.29
N SER A 505 20.64 -8.83 3.92
CA SER A 505 21.65 -8.50 2.91
C SER A 505 23.05 -8.90 3.34
N VAL A 506 23.40 -8.62 4.60
CA VAL A 506 24.68 -9.02 5.19
C VAL A 506 24.78 -10.55 5.27
N ARG A 507 23.72 -11.24 5.69
CA ARG A 507 23.68 -12.72 5.72
C ARG A 507 23.89 -13.32 4.35
N ALA A 508 23.20 -12.83 3.32
CA ALA A 508 23.34 -13.31 1.94
C ALA A 508 24.79 -13.27 1.46
N ARG A 509 25.51 -12.16 1.71
CA ARG A 509 26.94 -12.02 1.35
C ARG A 509 27.82 -13.02 2.08
N ASN A 510 27.64 -13.14 3.38
CA ASN A 510 28.47 -14.02 4.20
C ASN A 510 28.23 -15.50 3.86
N CYS A 511 27.00 -15.87 3.50
CA CYS A 511 26.65 -17.20 3.03
C CYS A 511 26.99 -17.45 1.55
N LYS A 512 27.55 -16.47 0.83
CA LYS A 512 27.83 -16.53 -0.62
C LYS A 512 26.59 -16.93 -1.44
N VAL A 513 25.45 -16.38 -1.08
CA VAL A 513 24.18 -16.54 -1.80
C VAL A 513 23.97 -15.32 -2.68
N LEU A 514 23.58 -15.53 -3.94
CA LEU A 514 23.16 -14.42 -4.81
C LEU A 514 21.95 -13.73 -4.17
N PHE A 515 22.01 -12.42 -4.00
CA PHE A 515 20.84 -11.67 -3.57
C PHE A 515 20.72 -10.40 -4.39
N ALA A 516 19.59 -10.25 -5.08
CA ALA A 516 19.36 -9.12 -5.96
C ALA A 516 17.89 -8.71 -5.97
N THR A 517 17.66 -7.40 -6.02
CA THR A 517 16.34 -6.83 -6.33
C THR A 517 16.21 -6.70 -7.84
N CYS A 518 15.15 -7.26 -8.40
CA CYS A 518 14.77 -7.08 -9.80
C CYS A 518 13.61 -6.09 -9.88
N PHE A 519 13.78 -5.01 -10.63
CA PHE A 519 12.76 -3.97 -10.73
C PHE A 519 11.91 -4.06 -11.99
N ASP A 520 12.29 -4.92 -12.93
CA ASP A 520 11.51 -5.18 -14.13
C ASP A 520 10.46 -6.27 -13.87
N PRO A 521 9.15 -5.92 -13.89
CA PRO A 521 8.09 -6.89 -13.68
C PRO A 521 8.05 -7.99 -14.74
N ASN A 522 8.51 -7.71 -15.97
CA ASN A 522 8.52 -8.71 -17.05
C ASN A 522 9.55 -9.80 -16.77
N THR A 523 10.77 -9.41 -16.39
CA THR A 523 11.81 -10.35 -15.94
C THR A 523 11.34 -11.18 -14.74
N LEU A 524 10.68 -10.58 -13.75
CA LEU A 524 10.12 -11.33 -12.62
C LEU A 524 9.02 -12.33 -13.06
N SER A 525 8.14 -11.90 -13.97
CA SER A 525 7.08 -12.75 -14.51
C SER A 525 7.63 -13.89 -15.35
N GLU A 526 8.73 -13.65 -16.08
CA GLU A 526 9.46 -14.69 -16.81
C GLU A 526 9.96 -15.76 -15.85
N PHE A 527 10.65 -15.40 -14.76
CA PHE A 527 11.09 -16.40 -13.80
C PHE A 527 9.93 -17.15 -13.15
N GLN A 528 8.83 -16.46 -12.83
CA GLN A 528 7.64 -17.10 -12.29
C GLN A 528 7.04 -18.13 -13.27
N GLY A 529 7.05 -17.83 -14.57
CA GLY A 529 6.61 -18.77 -15.62
C GLY A 529 7.55 -19.97 -15.83
N HIS A 530 8.79 -19.90 -15.35
CA HIS A 530 9.81 -20.95 -15.46
C HIS A 530 10.05 -21.70 -14.14
N GLU A 531 9.04 -21.79 -13.27
CA GLU A 531 9.14 -22.57 -12.03
C GLU A 531 9.58 -24.02 -12.32
N GLY A 532 10.56 -24.50 -11.55
CA GLY A 532 11.16 -25.83 -11.71
C GLY A 532 12.22 -25.95 -12.81
N LYS A 533 12.52 -24.89 -13.57
CA LYS A 533 13.63 -24.86 -14.54
C LYS A 533 14.94 -24.42 -13.90
N VAL A 534 16.06 -24.76 -14.54
CA VAL A 534 17.40 -24.39 -14.07
C VAL A 534 17.88 -23.14 -14.80
N PHE A 535 18.31 -22.13 -14.03
CA PHE A 535 18.88 -20.90 -14.57
C PHE A 535 20.30 -20.70 -14.04
N SER A 536 21.17 -20.18 -14.90
CA SER A 536 22.51 -19.72 -14.56
C SER A 536 22.51 -18.20 -14.52
N PHE A 537 22.94 -17.62 -13.40
CA PHE A 537 22.99 -16.19 -13.14
C PHE A 537 24.45 -15.75 -13.02
N LYS A 538 24.83 -14.74 -13.80
CA LYS A 538 26.12 -14.07 -13.73
C LYS A 538 25.93 -12.62 -13.36
N THR A 539 26.67 -12.17 -12.35
CA THR A 539 26.51 -10.84 -11.77
C THR A 539 27.68 -9.93 -12.08
N THR A 540 27.36 -8.67 -12.34
CA THR A 540 28.31 -7.55 -12.14
C THR A 540 27.90 -6.77 -10.89
N SER A 541 28.63 -5.71 -10.55
CA SER A 541 28.26 -4.84 -9.42
C SER A 541 26.93 -4.08 -9.65
N ALA A 542 26.42 -4.02 -10.88
CA ALA A 542 25.26 -3.22 -11.26
C ALA A 542 24.15 -3.99 -11.99
N ASP A 543 24.42 -5.21 -12.45
CA ASP A 543 23.51 -5.94 -13.34
C ASP A 543 23.59 -7.45 -13.13
N VAL A 544 22.52 -8.15 -13.50
CA VAL A 544 22.42 -9.61 -13.48
C VAL A 544 22.06 -10.11 -14.87
N THR A 545 22.96 -10.87 -15.47
CA THR A 545 22.70 -11.59 -16.73
C THR A 545 22.33 -13.04 -16.40
N TYR A 546 21.37 -13.60 -17.14
CA TYR A 546 20.88 -14.94 -16.86
C TYR A 546 20.54 -15.72 -18.14
N ARG A 547 20.54 -17.05 -18.04
CA ARG A 547 20.10 -17.95 -19.10
C ARG A 547 19.52 -19.25 -18.52
N GLU A 548 18.50 -19.82 -19.18
CA GLU A 548 18.06 -21.19 -18.90
C GLU A 548 19.19 -22.17 -19.30
N VAL A 549 19.41 -23.18 -18.47
CA VAL A 549 20.40 -24.24 -18.70
C VAL A 549 19.77 -25.61 -18.52
N SER A 550 20.37 -26.64 -19.12
CA SER A 550 19.89 -28.01 -18.94
C SER A 550 20.32 -28.59 -17.59
N ASP A 551 19.54 -29.52 -17.04
CA ASP A 551 19.92 -30.30 -15.84
C ASP A 551 21.28 -30.98 -15.98
N SER A 552 21.63 -31.41 -17.19
CA SER A 552 22.94 -31.99 -17.51
C SER A 552 24.11 -30.99 -17.38
N GLU A 553 23.87 -29.71 -17.66
CA GLU A 553 24.87 -28.65 -17.53
C GLU A 553 25.11 -28.28 -16.05
N LEU A 554 24.06 -28.30 -15.22
CA LEU A 554 24.15 -28.16 -13.76
C LEU A 554 24.96 -29.31 -13.12
N MET A 555 24.79 -30.53 -13.61
CA MET A 555 25.55 -31.71 -13.15
C MET A 555 27.03 -31.66 -13.59
N GLN A 556 27.33 -30.99 -14.71
CA GLN A 556 28.70 -30.77 -15.17
C GLN A 556 29.39 -29.64 -14.39
N SER A 557 28.71 -28.53 -14.11
CA SER A 557 29.27 -27.43 -13.32
C SER A 557 29.59 -27.83 -11.88
N SER A 558 28.73 -28.65 -11.27
CA SER A 558 28.99 -29.26 -9.95
C SER A 558 30.15 -30.27 -9.95
N SER A 559 30.47 -30.87 -11.10
CA SER A 559 31.62 -31.78 -11.26
C SER A 559 32.95 -31.07 -11.52
N SER A 560 32.93 -29.88 -12.13
CA SER A 560 34.14 -29.06 -12.38
C SER A 560 34.61 -28.29 -11.14
N ASP A 561 33.70 -27.90 -10.24
CA ASP A 561 34.04 -27.28 -8.94
C ASP A 561 34.43 -28.31 -7.86
N ALA A 562 34.27 -29.61 -8.13
CA ALA A 562 34.62 -30.69 -7.20
C ALA A 562 36.14 -30.90 -6.99
N GLN A 563 37.01 -30.15 -7.68
CA GLN A 563 38.46 -30.16 -7.45
C GLN A 563 39.00 -28.95 -6.66
N GLY A 564 38.13 -28.08 -6.13
CA GLY A 564 38.53 -26.88 -5.38
C GLY A 564 37.82 -26.68 -4.04
N GLY A 565 37.12 -27.71 -3.52
CA GLY A 565 36.55 -27.64 -2.17
C GLY A 565 37.64 -27.73 -1.11
N GLU A 566 38.33 -26.64 -0.80
CA GLU A 566 38.92 -26.51 0.54
C GLU A 566 37.81 -26.79 1.54
N ALA A 567 38.00 -27.84 2.35
CA ALA A 567 37.07 -28.16 3.42
C ALA A 567 36.89 -26.90 4.25
N ILE A 568 35.67 -26.34 4.25
CA ILE A 568 35.31 -25.23 5.14
C ILE A 568 35.74 -25.67 6.54
N PRO A 569 36.62 -24.94 7.24
CA PRO A 569 37.04 -25.30 8.58
C PRO A 569 35.79 -25.58 9.41
N SER A 570 35.74 -26.74 10.08
CA SER A 570 34.60 -27.07 10.92
C SER A 570 34.50 -26.00 12.01
N LEU A 571 33.53 -25.10 11.88
CA LEU A 571 33.21 -24.12 12.89
C LEU A 571 32.87 -24.87 14.17
N SER A 572 33.53 -24.52 15.28
CA SER A 572 33.30 -25.15 16.57
C SER A 572 33.20 -24.10 17.65
N LEU A 573 32.18 -24.20 18.50
CA LEU A 573 32.00 -23.32 19.64
C LEU A 573 32.69 -23.92 20.87
N VAL A 574 33.37 -23.07 21.64
CA VAL A 574 33.85 -23.42 22.97
C VAL A 574 32.85 -22.92 23.99
N LYS A 575 32.30 -23.86 24.78
CA LYS A 575 31.36 -23.55 25.85
C LYS A 575 32.05 -22.68 26.90
N LYS A 576 31.53 -21.48 27.11
CA LYS A 576 32.09 -20.52 28.07
C LYS A 576 31.59 -20.86 29.47
N LYS A 577 32.42 -20.58 30.49
CA LYS A 577 32.14 -20.87 31.90
C LYS A 577 31.95 -19.59 32.67
N PHE A 578 31.18 -19.67 33.75
CA PHE A 578 31.07 -18.56 34.71
C PHE A 578 32.38 -18.38 35.47
N LEU A 579 33.00 -17.19 35.37
CA LEU A 579 34.27 -16.88 36.02
C LEU A 579 34.13 -16.11 37.35
N GLY A 580 32.95 -16.16 37.98
CA GLY A 580 32.75 -15.64 39.33
C GLY A 580 32.32 -14.17 39.43
N LYS A 581 32.03 -13.50 38.31
CA LYS A 581 31.50 -12.13 38.26
C LYS A 581 30.17 -12.09 37.52
N TYR A 582 29.17 -11.42 38.08
CA TYR A 582 27.86 -11.25 37.46
C TYR A 582 27.76 -9.97 36.61
N ALA A 583 28.66 -9.00 36.82
CA ALA A 583 28.75 -7.81 35.98
C ALA A 583 30.20 -7.31 35.87
N ILE A 584 30.56 -6.77 34.72
CA ILE A 584 31.92 -6.29 34.42
C ILE A 584 31.89 -4.97 33.64
N SER A 585 32.89 -4.11 33.87
CA SER A 585 33.05 -2.86 33.10
C SER A 585 33.80 -3.10 31.79
N ALA A 586 33.79 -2.11 30.89
CA ALA A 586 34.43 -2.19 29.58
C ALA A 586 35.95 -2.48 29.65
N GLU A 587 36.62 -2.07 30.73
CA GLU A 587 38.05 -2.34 30.97
C GLU A 587 38.34 -3.82 31.29
N GLU A 588 37.32 -4.57 31.72
CA GLU A 588 37.42 -5.97 32.10
C GLU A 588 37.00 -6.93 30.95
N PHE A 589 36.62 -6.39 29.79
CA PHE A 589 36.16 -7.17 28.64
C PHE A 589 37.28 -8.04 28.07
N SER A 590 37.00 -9.33 27.90
CA SER A 590 37.90 -10.34 27.34
C SER A 590 37.11 -11.39 26.55
N ASP A 591 37.79 -12.15 25.70
CA ASP A 591 37.20 -13.23 24.89
C ASP A 591 36.66 -14.40 25.73
N GLU A 592 37.13 -14.57 26.96
CA GLU A 592 36.60 -15.54 27.92
C GLU A 592 35.29 -15.08 28.57
N MET A 593 35.05 -13.77 28.66
CA MET A 593 33.95 -13.19 29.43
C MET A 593 32.80 -12.65 28.57
N VAL A 594 33.08 -12.13 27.38
CA VAL A 594 32.10 -11.44 26.53
C VAL A 594 32.31 -11.75 25.04
N GLY A 595 31.30 -11.43 24.23
CA GLY A 595 31.30 -11.64 22.79
C GLY A 595 32.07 -10.57 22.02
N ALA A 596 31.95 -10.61 20.69
CA ALA A 596 32.69 -9.75 19.79
C ALA A 596 32.25 -8.27 19.86
N LYS A 597 30.96 -7.98 20.11
CA LYS A 597 30.46 -6.60 20.16
C LYS A 597 31.10 -5.84 21.31
N SER A 598 31.09 -6.42 22.51
CA SER A 598 31.73 -5.82 23.69
C SER A 598 33.24 -5.63 23.46
N ARG A 599 33.93 -6.65 22.93
CA ARG A 599 35.36 -6.57 22.64
C ARG A 599 35.71 -5.48 21.62
N ASN A 600 34.90 -5.32 20.58
CA ASN A 600 35.10 -4.27 19.57
C ASN A 600 34.93 -2.87 20.19
N ILE A 601 33.96 -2.68 21.08
CA ILE A 601 33.80 -1.42 21.83
C ILE A 601 35.04 -1.13 22.68
N ALA A 602 35.54 -2.11 23.44
CA ALA A 602 36.74 -1.94 24.24
C ALA A 602 37.98 -1.66 23.37
N TYR A 603 38.08 -2.30 22.20
CA TYR A 603 39.18 -2.10 21.26
C TYR A 603 39.20 -0.69 20.66
N LEU A 604 38.04 -0.08 20.39
CA LEU A 604 37.93 1.28 19.86
C LEU A 604 38.32 2.34 20.89
N LYS A 605 38.18 2.04 22.19
CA LYS A 605 38.50 2.96 23.29
C LYS A 605 39.99 3.33 23.24
N GLY A 606 40.28 4.62 23.03
CA GLY A 606 41.65 5.14 22.90
C GLY A 606 42.28 4.97 21.50
N LYS A 607 41.56 4.40 20.53
CA LYS A 607 42.00 4.30 19.11
C LYS A 607 41.28 5.26 18.17
N VAL A 608 40.11 5.75 18.56
CA VAL A 608 39.38 6.78 17.83
C VAL A 608 39.74 8.18 18.35
N PRO A 609 39.62 9.23 17.52
CA PRO A 609 39.80 10.61 17.97
C PRO A 609 38.89 10.96 19.16
N SER A 610 39.33 11.87 20.03
CA SER A 610 38.61 12.23 21.26
C SER A 610 37.23 12.83 21.04
N TRP A 611 36.95 13.36 19.85
CA TRP A 611 35.64 13.88 19.47
C TRP A 611 34.65 12.77 19.06
N VAL A 612 35.12 11.55 18.80
CA VAL A 612 34.27 10.39 18.54
C VAL A 612 33.88 9.77 19.88
N GLY A 613 32.65 10.02 20.31
CA GLY A 613 32.09 9.44 21.53
C GLY A 613 31.80 7.95 21.37
N ILE A 614 32.25 7.14 22.33
CA ILE A 614 31.88 5.73 22.45
C ILE A 614 30.90 5.61 23.62
N PRO A 615 29.71 5.00 23.46
CA PRO A 615 28.73 4.95 24.54
C PRO A 615 29.23 4.10 25.72
N THR A 616 28.94 4.57 26.93
CA THR A 616 29.23 3.86 28.18
C THR A 616 28.65 2.45 28.14
N SER A 617 29.47 1.46 28.50
CA SER A 617 29.15 0.04 28.33
C SER A 617 29.54 -0.77 29.58
N VAL A 618 28.64 -1.66 30.00
CA VAL A 618 28.81 -2.67 31.05
C VAL A 618 28.34 -3.99 30.46
N ALA A 619 28.82 -5.13 30.95
CA ALA A 619 28.33 -6.43 30.47
C ALA A 619 27.96 -7.37 31.62
N ILE A 620 26.95 -8.20 31.36
CA ILE A 620 26.67 -9.42 32.10
C ILE A 620 27.40 -10.56 31.35
N PRO A 621 28.47 -11.13 31.93
CA PRO A 621 29.38 -11.99 31.19
C PRO A 621 28.81 -13.40 30.96
N PHE A 622 29.49 -14.16 30.11
CA PHE A 622 29.18 -15.57 29.83
C PHE A 622 29.07 -16.41 31.11
N GLY A 623 28.20 -17.43 31.08
CA GLY A 623 27.95 -18.32 32.20
C GLY A 623 27.02 -17.75 33.28
N THR A 624 26.68 -16.46 33.23
CA THR A 624 25.77 -15.82 34.20
C THR A 624 24.35 -16.38 34.09
N PHE A 625 23.83 -16.58 32.86
CA PHE A 625 22.53 -17.17 32.64
C PHE A 625 22.44 -18.57 33.27
N GLU A 626 23.40 -19.44 32.98
CA GLU A 626 23.46 -20.79 33.53
C GLU A 626 23.56 -20.76 35.06
N LYS A 627 24.31 -19.81 35.61
CA LYS A 627 24.46 -19.66 37.06
C LYS A 627 23.14 -19.24 37.73
N ILE A 628 22.42 -18.28 37.15
CA ILE A 628 21.10 -17.83 37.62
C ILE A 628 20.05 -18.93 37.48
N LEU A 629 20.09 -19.68 36.37
CA LEU A 629 19.19 -20.82 36.15
C LEU A 629 19.40 -21.93 37.19
N SER A 630 20.65 -22.12 37.66
CA SER A 630 21.00 -23.09 38.71
C SER A 630 20.68 -22.64 40.14
N ASP A 631 20.21 -21.41 40.34
CA ASP A 631 19.83 -20.90 41.66
C ASP A 631 18.57 -21.61 42.16
N GLU A 632 18.47 -21.87 43.48
CA GLU A 632 17.32 -22.55 44.07
C GLU A 632 15.99 -21.82 43.80
N THR A 633 16.02 -20.49 43.67
CA THR A 633 14.84 -19.69 43.33
C THR A 633 14.29 -19.96 41.92
N ASN A 634 15.11 -20.52 41.02
CA ASN A 634 14.78 -20.79 39.61
C ASN A 634 14.70 -22.28 39.27
N LYS A 635 14.68 -23.16 40.28
CA LYS A 635 14.70 -24.62 40.10
C LYS A 635 13.59 -25.15 39.18
N GLU A 636 12.37 -24.63 39.31
CA GLU A 636 11.24 -25.03 38.46
C GLU A 636 11.47 -24.63 36.99
N VAL A 637 11.96 -23.40 36.76
CA VAL A 637 12.31 -22.91 35.41
C VAL A 637 13.39 -23.80 34.78
N ALA A 638 14.42 -24.17 35.55
CA ALA A 638 15.49 -25.06 35.08
C ALA A 638 14.99 -26.45 34.68
N GLN A 639 14.11 -27.05 35.49
CA GLN A 639 13.50 -28.36 35.19
C GLN A 639 12.65 -28.30 33.92
N ASN A 640 11.83 -27.26 33.77
CA ASN A 640 10.99 -27.07 32.58
C ASN A 640 11.82 -26.87 31.31
N ILE A 641 12.88 -26.05 31.35
CA ILE A 641 13.78 -25.89 30.20
C ILE A 641 14.46 -27.22 29.84
N GLN A 642 14.90 -28.01 30.82
CA GLN A 642 15.53 -29.30 30.57
C GLN A 642 14.57 -30.30 29.89
N MET A 643 13.30 -30.34 30.32
CA MET A 643 12.27 -31.16 29.68
C MET A 643 12.02 -30.71 28.23
N LEU A 644 11.89 -29.40 27.99
CA LEU A 644 11.67 -28.84 26.65
C LEU A 644 12.85 -29.05 25.71
N LYS A 645 14.09 -29.00 26.23
CA LYS A 645 15.29 -29.38 25.47
C LYS A 645 15.25 -30.84 25.03
N GLY A 646 14.70 -31.73 25.86
CA GLY A 646 14.47 -33.14 25.51
C GLY A 646 13.51 -33.30 24.32
N ARG A 647 12.46 -32.48 24.24
CA ARG A 647 11.55 -32.41 23.07
C ARG A 647 12.25 -31.87 21.83
N LEU A 648 13.04 -30.80 21.98
CA LEU A 648 13.88 -30.26 20.90
C LEU A 648 14.81 -31.32 20.30
N ALA A 649 15.42 -32.17 21.14
CA ALA A 649 16.30 -33.25 20.69
C ALA A 649 15.56 -34.35 19.89
N GLN A 650 14.23 -34.40 19.99
CA GLN A 650 13.35 -35.26 19.20
C GLN A 650 12.77 -34.52 17.98
N GLU A 651 13.36 -33.39 17.59
CA GLU A 651 12.96 -32.54 16.46
C GLU A 651 11.57 -31.88 16.60
N ASP A 652 11.04 -31.76 17.82
CA ASP A 652 9.86 -30.95 18.10
C ASP A 652 10.24 -29.46 18.23
N PHE A 653 10.25 -28.75 17.10
CA PHE A 653 10.62 -27.33 17.04
C PHE A 653 9.60 -26.39 17.72
N SER A 654 8.38 -26.85 18.02
CA SER A 654 7.39 -26.03 18.75
C SER A 654 7.91 -25.66 20.16
N ALA A 655 8.75 -26.52 20.74
CA ALA A 655 9.35 -26.29 22.04
C ALA A 655 10.34 -25.11 22.05
N LEU A 656 10.82 -24.58 20.91
CA LEU A 656 11.63 -23.36 20.87
C LEU A 656 10.86 -22.17 21.45
N GLY A 657 9.61 -21.99 21.02
CA GLY A 657 8.73 -20.93 21.53
C GLY A 657 8.38 -21.12 23.00
N GLU A 658 8.20 -22.36 23.44
CA GLU A 658 7.94 -22.70 24.84
C GLU A 658 9.17 -22.44 25.73
N ILE A 659 10.38 -22.74 25.27
CA ILE A 659 11.62 -22.44 26.00
C ILE A 659 11.75 -20.93 26.17
N ARG A 660 11.55 -20.15 25.10
CA ARG A 660 11.60 -18.68 25.15
C ARG A 660 10.66 -18.13 26.22
N LYS A 661 9.41 -18.60 26.27
CA LYS A 661 8.43 -18.20 27.30
C LYS A 661 8.87 -18.63 28.71
N THR A 662 9.43 -19.82 28.85
CA THR A 662 9.88 -20.36 30.14
C THR A 662 11.04 -19.55 30.72
N VAL A 663 12.00 -19.11 29.89
CA VAL A 663 13.10 -18.22 30.31
C VAL A 663 12.59 -16.90 30.91
N LEU A 664 11.44 -16.39 30.43
CA LEU A 664 10.86 -15.15 30.96
C LEU A 664 10.35 -15.28 32.40
N ASN A 665 10.22 -16.50 32.94
CA ASN A 665 9.82 -16.74 34.33
C ASN A 665 11.00 -16.70 35.32
N LEU A 666 12.22 -16.43 34.86
CA LEU A 666 13.38 -16.29 35.75
C LEU A 666 13.19 -15.15 36.76
N THR A 667 13.48 -15.48 38.01
CA THR A 667 13.60 -14.56 39.14
C THR A 667 15.04 -14.08 39.24
N ALA A 668 15.23 -12.77 39.43
CA ALA A 668 16.56 -12.17 39.57
C ALA A 668 17.12 -12.41 40.99
N PRO A 669 18.23 -13.15 41.18
CA PRO A 669 18.81 -13.32 42.50
C PRO A 669 19.47 -12.01 42.99
N THR A 670 19.45 -11.77 44.31
CA THR A 670 19.88 -10.48 44.89
C THR A 670 21.34 -10.11 44.60
N GLN A 671 22.26 -11.08 44.60
CA GLN A 671 23.68 -10.84 44.38
C GLN A 671 23.99 -10.32 42.95
N PRO A 672 23.55 -10.99 41.86
CA PRO A 672 23.69 -10.46 40.50
C PRO A 672 23.16 -9.04 40.31
N VAL A 673 21.99 -8.74 40.89
CA VAL A 673 21.36 -7.41 40.78
C VAL A 673 22.22 -6.35 41.45
N LYS A 674 22.74 -6.64 42.65
CA LYS A 674 23.62 -5.73 43.38
C LYS A 674 24.92 -5.45 42.62
N GLU A 675 25.57 -6.48 42.09
CA GLU A 675 26.82 -6.34 41.34
C GLU A 675 26.62 -5.55 40.04
N LEU A 676 25.52 -5.81 39.31
CA LEU A 676 25.15 -5.05 38.12
C LEU A 676 24.92 -3.57 38.46
N LYS A 677 24.18 -3.27 39.54
CA LYS A 677 23.96 -1.89 40.01
C LYS A 677 25.28 -1.19 40.31
N GLU A 678 26.16 -1.82 41.08
CA GLU A 678 27.47 -1.26 41.44
C GLU A 678 28.33 -0.98 40.19
N LYS A 679 28.34 -1.89 39.21
CA LYS A 679 29.11 -1.73 37.97
C LYS A 679 28.55 -0.66 37.04
N MET A 680 27.23 -0.56 36.92
CA MET A 680 26.58 0.52 36.16
C MET A 680 26.92 1.88 36.76
N LEU A 681 26.70 2.06 38.07
CA LEU A 681 26.94 3.34 38.75
C LEU A 681 28.42 3.75 38.72
N SER A 682 29.35 2.82 38.96
CA SER A 682 30.79 3.11 38.91
C SER A 682 31.29 3.43 37.49
N SER A 683 30.60 2.96 36.45
CA SER A 683 30.88 3.31 35.06
C SER A 683 30.20 4.61 34.60
N GLY A 684 29.45 5.28 35.49
CA GLY A 684 28.71 6.50 35.18
C GLY A 684 27.38 6.29 34.46
N MET A 685 26.88 5.05 34.43
CA MET A 685 25.60 4.68 33.82
C MET A 685 24.47 4.72 34.86
N PRO A 686 23.28 5.26 34.55
CA PRO A 686 22.16 5.29 35.48
C PRO A 686 21.63 3.89 35.79
N TRP A 687 21.18 3.67 37.03
CA TRP A 687 20.52 2.43 37.42
C TRP A 687 19.01 2.51 37.15
N PRO A 688 18.42 1.60 36.32
CA PRO A 688 17.00 1.66 35.97
C PRO A 688 16.05 1.64 37.17
N GLY A 689 16.41 0.94 38.25
CA GLY A 689 15.58 0.85 39.45
C GLY A 689 15.57 2.12 40.30
N ASP A 690 16.43 3.11 40.02
CA ASP A 690 16.34 4.42 40.70
C ASP A 690 15.19 5.27 40.12
N GLU A 691 14.70 4.95 38.90
CA GLU A 691 13.50 5.58 38.33
C GLU A 691 12.20 5.01 38.92
N SER A 692 12.08 3.68 38.96
CA SER A 692 10.98 2.95 39.61
C SER A 692 11.23 1.44 39.62
N ASP A 693 10.53 0.72 40.49
CA ASP A 693 10.53 -0.76 40.48
C ASP A 693 10.05 -1.31 39.12
N HIS A 694 9.04 -0.67 38.53
CA HIS A 694 8.55 -1.06 37.20
C HIS A 694 9.63 -0.92 36.11
N ARG A 695 10.47 0.12 36.18
CA ARG A 695 11.55 0.32 35.22
C ARG A 695 12.65 -0.75 35.37
N TRP A 696 12.94 -1.15 36.60
CA TRP A 696 13.80 -2.30 36.85
C TRP A 696 13.19 -3.61 36.31
N GLU A 697 11.89 -3.85 36.50
CA GLU A 697 11.21 -5.02 35.92
C GLU A 697 11.33 -5.07 34.39
N GLN A 698 11.21 -3.92 33.72
CA GLN A 698 11.43 -3.80 32.28
C GLN A 698 12.87 -4.15 31.89
N ALA A 699 13.87 -3.65 32.61
CA ALA A 699 15.29 -3.96 32.39
C ALA A 699 15.58 -5.45 32.59
N TRP A 700 15.04 -6.05 33.67
CA TRP A 700 15.15 -7.48 33.91
C TRP A 700 14.46 -8.32 32.82
N MET A 701 13.29 -7.88 32.36
CA MET A 701 12.61 -8.52 31.24
C MET A 701 13.44 -8.43 29.95
N ALA A 702 14.11 -7.31 29.68
CA ALA A 702 15.00 -7.16 28.54
C ALA A 702 16.18 -8.15 28.62
N ILE A 703 16.84 -8.26 29.77
CA ILE A 703 17.92 -9.26 29.99
C ILE A 703 17.42 -10.68 29.72
N LYS A 704 16.24 -11.05 30.27
CA LYS A 704 15.63 -12.37 30.02
C LYS A 704 15.32 -12.61 28.55
N LYS A 705 14.83 -11.59 27.83
CA LYS A 705 14.57 -11.68 26.39
C LYS A 705 15.86 -11.87 25.59
N VAL A 706 16.94 -11.17 25.94
CA VAL A 706 18.26 -11.38 25.31
C VAL A 706 18.73 -12.82 25.51
N TRP A 707 18.64 -13.37 26.73
CA TRP A 707 18.97 -14.79 26.95
C TRP A 707 18.03 -15.74 26.22
N ALA A 708 16.73 -15.46 26.21
CA ALA A 708 15.73 -16.25 25.49
C ALA A 708 15.97 -16.26 23.98
N SER A 709 16.52 -15.18 23.42
CA SER A 709 16.83 -15.05 21.99
C SER A 709 17.81 -16.11 21.48
N LYS A 710 18.56 -16.75 22.38
CA LYS A 710 19.31 -17.98 22.10
C LYS A 710 18.43 -19.01 21.38
N TRP A 711 17.17 -19.17 21.77
CA TRP A 711 16.22 -20.11 21.18
C TRP A 711 15.28 -19.47 20.16
N ASN A 712 15.65 -18.35 19.56
CA ASN A 712 14.94 -17.87 18.37
C ASN A 712 15.02 -18.93 17.26
N GLU A 713 13.94 -19.10 16.50
CA GLU A 713 13.91 -20.08 15.41
C GLU A 713 15.03 -19.81 14.41
N ARG A 714 15.17 -18.55 13.97
CA ARG A 714 16.29 -18.10 13.12
C ARG A 714 17.66 -18.47 13.69
N ALA A 715 17.89 -18.22 14.98
CA ALA A 715 19.17 -18.48 15.62
C ALA A 715 19.46 -19.99 15.70
N TYR A 716 18.45 -20.78 16.08
CA TYR A 716 18.57 -22.22 16.20
C TYR A 716 18.86 -22.88 14.84
N PHE A 717 18.06 -22.57 13.81
CA PHE A 717 18.25 -23.14 12.48
C PHE A 717 19.55 -22.68 11.84
N SER A 718 19.94 -21.40 11.99
CA SER A 718 21.22 -20.91 11.48
C SER A 718 22.41 -21.65 12.12
N THR A 719 22.39 -21.92 13.44
CA THR A 719 23.42 -22.76 14.08
C THR A 719 23.45 -24.20 13.56
N ARG A 720 22.29 -24.80 13.27
CA ARG A 720 22.20 -26.16 12.73
C ARG A 720 22.79 -26.25 11.32
N LYS A 721 22.53 -25.24 10.46
CA LYS A 721 23.05 -25.13 9.10
C LYS A 721 24.57 -25.21 9.05
N VAL A 722 25.24 -24.46 9.92
CA VAL A 722 26.72 -24.50 10.02
C VAL A 722 27.25 -25.60 10.96
N LYS A 723 26.39 -26.54 11.37
CA LYS A 723 26.72 -27.68 12.24
C LYS A 723 27.34 -27.27 13.59
N LEU A 724 26.95 -26.08 14.09
CA LEU A 724 27.32 -25.63 15.43
C LEU A 724 26.45 -26.32 16.48
N ASP A 725 27.09 -26.84 17.53
CA ASP A 725 26.36 -27.36 18.68
C ASP A 725 25.73 -26.22 19.48
N HIS A 726 24.41 -26.15 19.44
CA HIS A 726 23.60 -25.15 20.13
C HIS A 726 23.82 -25.15 21.66
N GLU A 727 24.21 -26.27 22.26
CA GLU A 727 24.50 -26.36 23.69
C GLU A 727 25.79 -25.63 24.10
N TYR A 728 26.68 -25.35 23.14
CA TYR A 728 27.95 -24.65 23.34
C TYR A 728 27.84 -23.15 23.09
N LEU A 729 26.70 -22.69 22.57
CA LEU A 729 26.37 -21.28 22.44
C LEU A 729 26.17 -20.65 23.82
N SER A 730 26.99 -19.66 24.16
CA SER A 730 26.95 -18.92 25.41
C SER A 730 26.55 -17.48 25.12
N MET A 731 25.62 -16.94 25.92
CA MET A 731 25.08 -15.60 25.74
C MET A 731 25.56 -14.68 26.87
N ALA A 732 26.33 -13.65 26.51
CA ALA A 732 26.54 -12.49 27.37
C ALA A 732 25.51 -11.40 27.01
N VAL A 733 25.34 -10.43 27.89
CA VAL A 733 24.46 -9.26 27.65
C VAL A 733 25.29 -8.00 27.77
N LEU A 734 25.42 -7.27 26.66
CA LEU A 734 26.02 -5.94 26.64
C LEU A 734 24.95 -4.91 27.02
N VAL A 735 25.20 -4.18 28.10
CA VAL A 735 24.36 -3.09 28.59
C VAL A 735 24.98 -1.77 28.15
N GLN A 736 24.25 -0.97 27.40
CA GLN A 736 24.77 0.26 26.81
C GLN A 736 23.75 1.40 26.90
N GLU A 737 24.21 2.63 27.11
CA GLU A 737 23.33 3.80 26.95
C GLU A 737 22.99 3.98 25.47
N ILE A 738 21.70 4.12 25.15
CA ILE A 738 21.28 4.39 23.77
C ILE A 738 21.52 5.88 23.45
N VAL A 739 22.09 6.14 22.28
CA VAL A 739 22.22 7.49 21.76
C VAL A 739 20.86 7.90 21.18
N ASN A 740 20.30 9.01 21.67
CA ASN A 740 19.14 9.64 21.04
C ASN A 740 19.61 10.31 19.73
N ALA A 741 19.64 9.53 18.66
CA ALA A 741 20.21 9.92 17.39
C ALA A 741 19.16 10.57 16.47
N ASP A 742 19.48 11.73 15.92
CA ASP A 742 18.70 12.33 14.82
C ASP A 742 18.88 11.55 13.52
N TYR A 743 20.11 11.03 13.31
CA TYR A 743 20.49 10.19 12.19
C TYR A 743 21.38 9.05 12.66
N ALA A 744 21.23 7.90 12.01
CA ALA A 744 22.12 6.76 12.18
C ALA A 744 22.63 6.33 10.81
N PHE A 745 23.79 5.69 10.80
CA PHE A 745 24.43 5.25 9.57
C PHE A 745 25.19 3.94 9.77
N VAL A 746 25.41 3.24 8.67
CA VAL A 746 26.42 2.16 8.57
C VAL A 746 27.38 2.53 7.43
N ILE A 747 28.67 2.40 7.70
CA ILE A 747 29.74 2.73 6.76
C ILE A 747 30.61 1.50 6.54
N HIS A 748 30.88 1.20 5.28
CA HIS A 748 31.91 0.26 4.85
C HIS A 748 33.07 1.04 4.24
N THR A 749 34.29 0.81 4.72
CA THR A 749 35.52 1.44 4.20
C THR A 749 36.09 0.70 2.98
N THR A 750 35.34 -0.24 2.42
CA THR A 750 35.57 -0.90 1.13
C THR A 750 34.19 -1.11 0.56
N ASN A 751 33.96 -0.69 -0.68
CA ASN A 751 32.63 -0.74 -1.27
C ASN A 751 32.13 -2.20 -1.30
N PRO A 752 31.03 -2.53 -0.60
CA PRO A 752 30.58 -3.92 -0.45
C PRO A 752 29.97 -4.50 -1.74
N SER A 753 29.61 -3.64 -2.71
CA SER A 753 29.04 -4.05 -3.99
C SER A 753 30.08 -4.20 -5.10
N SER A 754 31.10 -3.33 -5.14
CA SER A 754 32.17 -3.40 -6.16
C SER A 754 33.45 -4.08 -5.68
N GLY A 755 33.66 -4.19 -4.37
CA GLY A 755 34.92 -4.62 -3.77
C GLY A 755 36.03 -3.56 -3.80
N ASP A 756 35.75 -2.34 -4.26
CA ASP A 756 36.75 -1.29 -4.38
C ASP A 756 37.17 -0.76 -3.00
N SER A 757 38.42 -1.04 -2.63
CA SER A 757 39.02 -0.62 -1.36
C SER A 757 39.41 0.86 -1.33
N SER A 758 39.36 1.57 -2.45
CA SER A 758 39.56 3.03 -2.52
C SER A 758 38.28 3.81 -2.19
N GLU A 759 37.13 3.14 -2.12
CA GLU A 759 35.82 3.74 -1.90
C GLU A 759 35.29 3.47 -0.49
N ILE A 760 34.55 4.46 0.03
CA ILE A 760 33.72 4.36 1.23
C ILE A 760 32.27 4.32 0.76
N TYR A 761 31.52 3.32 1.21
CA TYR A 761 30.07 3.23 1.00
C TYR A 761 29.35 3.48 2.31
N ALA A 762 28.32 4.31 2.29
CA ALA A 762 27.56 4.66 3.47
C ALA A 762 26.06 4.68 3.19
N GLU A 763 25.28 4.18 4.15
CA GLU A 763 23.82 4.33 4.20
C GLU A 763 23.42 5.08 5.46
N VAL A 764 22.52 6.06 5.32
CA VAL A 764 22.07 6.96 6.39
C VAL A 764 20.55 6.94 6.47
N VAL A 765 20.04 6.85 7.70
CA VAL A 765 18.61 6.89 8.03
C VAL A 765 18.34 7.94 9.11
N LYS A 766 17.09 8.40 9.17
CA LYS A 766 16.63 9.27 10.25
C LYS A 766 16.25 8.42 11.47
N GLY A 767 16.64 8.86 12.66
CA GLY A 767 16.41 8.14 13.91
C GLY A 767 17.47 7.06 14.18
N LEU A 768 17.06 6.01 14.89
CA LEU A 768 17.91 4.90 15.32
C LEU A 768 18.39 4.03 14.16
N GLY A 769 19.57 3.42 14.33
CA GLY A 769 20.16 2.51 13.34
C GLY A 769 19.31 1.29 13.01
N GLU A 770 18.39 0.91 13.90
CA GLU A 770 17.40 -0.15 13.66
C GLU A 770 16.50 0.16 12.45
N THR A 771 16.26 1.43 12.15
CA THR A 771 15.54 1.88 10.94
C THR A 771 16.23 1.41 9.65
N LEU A 772 17.56 1.27 9.68
CA LEU A 772 18.37 0.78 8.57
C LEU A 772 18.48 -0.75 8.60
N VAL A 773 18.91 -1.32 9.72
CA VAL A 773 19.26 -2.75 9.77
C VAL A 773 18.03 -3.69 9.72
N GLY A 774 16.87 -3.25 10.23
CA GLY A 774 15.61 -4.00 10.24
C GLY A 774 14.83 -3.98 8.92
N ALA A 775 15.45 -3.52 7.82
CA ALA A 775 14.90 -3.51 6.45
C ALA A 775 13.46 -2.98 6.30
N TYR A 776 13.11 -1.93 7.06
CA TYR A 776 11.82 -1.25 6.91
C TYR A 776 11.60 -0.77 5.46
N PRO A 777 10.35 -0.78 4.94
CA PRO A 777 10.07 -0.42 3.55
C PRO A 777 10.62 0.96 3.15
N GLY A 778 11.11 1.04 1.91
CA GLY A 778 11.80 2.21 1.39
C GLY A 778 13.31 2.16 1.65
N ARG A 779 14.05 3.10 1.05
CA ARG A 779 15.50 3.09 1.03
C ARG A 779 16.10 4.14 1.94
N ALA A 780 17.24 3.80 2.54
CA ALA A 780 18.13 4.76 3.18
C ALA A 780 18.75 5.72 2.15
N MET A 781 19.27 6.85 2.63
CA MET A 781 20.13 7.69 1.81
C MET A 781 21.46 6.97 1.64
N SER A 782 21.87 6.69 0.40
CA SER A 782 23.11 5.98 0.10
C SER A 782 24.09 6.88 -0.66
N PHE A 783 25.36 6.83 -0.32
CA PHE A 783 26.40 7.53 -1.06
C PHE A 783 27.72 6.75 -1.08
N VAL A 784 28.53 7.04 -2.10
CA VAL A 784 29.91 6.58 -2.22
C VAL A 784 30.84 7.77 -2.18
N CYS A 785 32.01 7.61 -1.58
CA CYS A 785 33.02 8.66 -1.49
C CYS A 785 34.40 8.04 -1.66
N LYS A 786 35.28 8.68 -2.44
CA LYS A 786 36.64 8.17 -2.60
C LYS A 786 37.50 8.62 -1.42
N LYS A 787 38.37 7.73 -0.95
CA LYS A 787 39.23 8.01 0.22
C LYS A 787 40.23 9.14 -0.04
N ASP A 788 40.55 9.43 -1.29
CA ASP A 788 41.41 10.53 -1.71
C ASP A 788 40.65 11.85 -1.96
N ASP A 789 39.31 11.85 -1.90
CA ASP A 789 38.44 13.01 -2.11
C ASP A 789 37.19 12.94 -1.22
N LEU A 790 37.40 13.11 0.09
CA LEU A 790 36.33 12.97 1.10
C LEU A 790 35.29 14.10 1.07
N ASP A 791 35.61 15.23 0.45
CA ASP A 791 34.75 16.41 0.39
C ASP A 791 33.73 16.36 -0.77
N SER A 792 33.84 15.36 -1.65
CA SER A 792 33.01 15.22 -2.85
C SER A 792 32.23 13.88 -2.87
N PRO A 793 31.35 13.60 -1.90
CA PRO A 793 30.56 12.36 -1.90
C PRO A 793 29.58 12.34 -3.08
N LYS A 794 29.48 11.20 -3.76
CA LYS A 794 28.49 10.94 -4.79
C LYS A 794 27.28 10.24 -4.19
N VAL A 795 26.14 10.94 -4.18
CA VAL A 795 24.85 10.35 -3.78
C VAL A 795 24.43 9.29 -4.79
N LEU A 796 24.08 8.10 -4.29
CA LEU A 796 23.59 6.96 -5.07
C LEU A 796 22.09 6.73 -4.90
N GLY A 797 21.48 7.34 -3.88
CA GLY A 797 20.05 7.27 -3.64
C GLY A 797 19.62 8.23 -2.54
N TYR A 798 18.52 8.94 -2.78
CA TYR A 798 17.84 9.74 -1.76
C TYR A 798 16.94 8.85 -0.88
N PRO A 799 16.67 9.25 0.37
CA PRO A 799 15.88 8.44 1.29
C PRO A 799 14.40 8.41 0.90
N SER A 800 13.77 7.24 0.92
CA SER A 800 12.34 7.05 0.63
C SER A 800 11.56 6.40 1.76
N LYS A 801 12.22 5.99 2.86
CA LYS A 801 11.56 5.39 4.03
C LYS A 801 10.51 6.34 4.63
N PRO A 802 9.26 5.87 4.86
CA PRO A 802 8.22 6.68 5.48
C PRO A 802 8.45 6.86 6.99
N ILE A 803 9.17 5.92 7.61
CA ILE A 803 9.34 5.81 9.06
C ILE A 803 10.78 6.04 9.50
N GLY A 804 10.92 6.56 10.72
CA GLY A 804 12.15 6.59 11.49
C GLY A 804 11.86 6.23 12.94
N LEU A 805 12.74 5.45 13.56
CA LEU A 805 12.60 5.04 14.96
C LEU A 805 13.27 6.07 15.86
N PHE A 806 12.57 6.56 16.88
CA PHE A 806 13.10 7.55 17.83
C PHE A 806 12.87 7.07 19.25
N ILE A 807 13.82 7.36 20.14
CA ILE A 807 13.73 6.96 21.55
C ILE A 807 14.26 8.08 22.44
N LYS A 808 13.64 8.22 23.62
CA LYS A 808 14.21 9.04 24.70
C LYS A 808 15.49 8.38 25.22
N ARG A 809 16.30 9.14 25.96
CA ARG A 809 17.48 8.58 26.65
C ARG A 809 17.06 7.33 27.44
N SER A 810 17.70 6.21 27.14
CA SER A 810 17.36 4.87 27.64
C SER A 810 18.62 4.00 27.68
N ILE A 811 18.47 2.78 28.15
CA ILE A 811 19.50 1.74 28.16
C ILE A 811 19.01 0.62 27.25
N ILE A 812 19.92 0.11 26.42
CA ILE A 812 19.70 -1.06 25.57
C ILE A 812 20.46 -2.26 26.12
N PHE A 813 19.81 -3.42 26.07
CA PHE A 813 20.40 -4.72 26.42
C PHE A 813 20.61 -5.50 25.14
N ARG A 814 21.87 -5.67 24.76
CA ARG A 814 22.25 -6.27 23.48
C ARG A 814 22.76 -7.68 23.67
N SER A 815 22.37 -8.56 22.76
CA SER A 815 23.03 -9.85 22.57
C SER A 815 24.52 -9.67 22.30
N ASP A 816 25.34 -10.52 22.92
CA ASP A 816 26.79 -10.54 22.73
C ASP A 816 27.30 -11.99 22.88
N SER A 817 26.89 -12.85 21.96
CA SER A 817 27.17 -14.29 22.04
C SER A 817 28.56 -14.69 21.53
N ASN A 818 29.02 -15.90 21.89
CA ASN A 818 30.21 -16.53 21.29
C ASN A 818 29.95 -17.09 19.87
N GLY A 819 28.74 -16.93 19.33
CA GLY A 819 28.34 -17.39 18.00
C GLY A 819 27.89 -16.29 17.05
N GLU A 820 28.16 -15.00 17.33
CA GLU A 820 27.71 -13.91 16.43
C GLU A 820 28.67 -13.58 15.29
N ASP A 821 29.98 -13.56 15.54
CA ASP A 821 31.00 -13.15 14.58
C ASP A 821 32.07 -14.24 14.46
N LEU A 822 31.73 -15.32 13.76
CA LEU A 822 32.68 -16.40 13.45
C LEU A 822 33.15 -16.25 12.00
N GLU A 823 34.39 -16.62 11.72
CA GLU A 823 34.93 -16.55 10.36
C GLU A 823 34.11 -17.44 9.41
N GLY A 824 33.46 -16.84 8.39
CA GLY A 824 32.56 -17.56 7.48
C GLY A 824 31.13 -17.79 8.00
N TYR A 825 30.75 -17.23 9.17
CA TYR A 825 29.39 -17.28 9.69
C TYR A 825 28.99 -15.97 10.38
N ALA A 826 27.94 -15.32 9.87
CA ALA A 826 27.43 -14.08 10.44
C ALA A 826 26.12 -14.31 11.18
N GLY A 827 26.18 -14.23 12.50
CA GLY A 827 25.02 -14.24 13.39
C GLY A 827 24.34 -12.88 13.56
N ALA A 828 24.68 -11.89 12.72
CA ALA A 828 24.08 -10.57 12.75
C ALA A 828 22.55 -10.65 12.58
N GLY A 829 21.82 -10.05 13.52
CA GLY A 829 20.36 -10.04 13.57
C GLY A 829 19.71 -11.37 14.00
N LEU A 830 20.47 -12.41 14.38
CA LEU A 830 19.87 -13.67 14.88
C LEU A 830 19.35 -13.56 16.31
N TYR A 831 20.11 -12.85 17.15
CA TYR A 831 19.86 -12.68 18.58
C TYR A 831 19.39 -11.27 18.89
N ASP A 832 18.50 -11.14 19.86
CA ASP A 832 17.75 -9.90 20.06
C ASP A 832 18.55 -8.87 20.86
N SER A 833 18.37 -7.60 20.51
CA SER A 833 18.76 -6.44 21.32
C SER A 833 17.49 -5.69 21.70
N ILE A 834 17.28 -5.45 23.00
CA ILE A 834 15.99 -4.99 23.57
C ILE A 834 16.16 -3.69 24.33
#